data_AF-A0AAE0KVV4-F1
#
_entry.id   AF-A0AAE0KVV4-F1
#
_cell.length_a   1.000
_cell.length_b   1.000
_cell.length_c   1.000
_cell.angle_alpha   90.00
_cell.angle_beta   90.00
_cell.angle_gamma   90.00
#
_symmetry.space_group_name_H-M   'P 1'
#
loop_
_entity.id
_entity.type
_entity.pdbx_description
1 polymer ?
#
loop_
_entity_poly.entity_id
_entity_poly.type
_entity_poly.pdbx_seq_one_letter_code
_entity_poly.pdbx_strand_id
1 'polypeptide(L)'
;MKAPSGGKPYQGNGGLCPQVDLRVIMLVGMLTLCTRTFLLTWDMDLNTLDGESQPNEELDLERLELDRERAERQAKREQTFEKKRKEEEGLLKARQARANGRAVRKREQKEEEMRNVKDMERETKVRREEEGGSGTLLVHSTGDALLEDEDGDLDTQDAVRKRHQQEPRPTEDGVGGEYRSPDGWTDEAPRACDTWKEGPFGGKAQASITKAVWIQNHGNNTASQWKRQNEGVTNGKWKIHQGLRYHHTVSLARLASGSVYAAWQAAEDTEGESDQHIRMSVSRDGAKGWKQSWRLNVTQFGGALWSPVPHVDASGRLHLFYTESEGDCRRRSKPKSKWPPGGSIKMAVCLDQEPNPNSVWTEPRTIYGIEEDGWIPKMLSNKLVVLSSGEWVLPFWRENAMLAKGTWPDKQAHCRVKDVVKEGQKATNHAVPYASGLFSQDGGRTWESRGKLHDAAYPDADGWALDTKTTWLIENSVVELSNGDLKMYFRTHAGFIYQAQSSDKGMTWTEPVPTSIQNPDSKSQVVRLKPSGPLLMVFNDHKRGIIRSNHTDVKLPNKCVTLLSLAISEDDGNSWRRIGVLRGGVAPGLRFHYPWILQMGCKVLVAYSKFYVTGFKYQENDRELGLRAVHVHL
;
A
#
# COMPACT_ATOMS: atom_id res chain seq x y z
N MET A 1 30.95 -12.85 67.61
CA MET A 1 30.69 -11.48 68.11
C MET A 1 29.97 -10.71 66.99
N LYS A 2 28.96 -9.87 67.19
CA LYS A 2 28.13 -9.57 68.39
C LYS A 2 26.72 -9.15 67.88
N ALA A 3 25.67 -9.48 68.63
CA ALA A 3 24.27 -9.05 68.43
C ALA A 3 23.80 -8.32 69.73
N PRO A 4 22.51 -7.97 70.00
CA PRO A 4 21.25 -8.00 69.21
C PRO A 4 20.94 -6.58 68.64
N SER A 5 19.74 -6.01 68.44
CA SER A 5 18.28 -6.32 68.65
C SER A 5 17.45 -5.37 67.75
N GLY A 6 16.14 -5.51 67.49
CA GLY A 6 15.12 -6.51 67.85
C GLY A 6 13.70 -5.88 67.88
N GLY A 7 12.64 -6.57 67.44
CA GLY A 7 11.24 -6.09 67.58
C GLY A 7 10.23 -6.54 66.51
N LYS A 8 9.01 -6.86 66.92
CA LYS A 8 7.77 -7.23 66.17
C LYS A 8 6.57 -7.08 67.15
N PRO A 9 5.28 -7.09 66.73
CA PRO A 9 4.63 -6.51 65.54
C PRO A 9 3.24 -5.84 65.90
N TYR A 10 2.33 -5.72 64.91
CA TYR A 10 0.84 -5.64 65.00
C TYR A 10 0.04 -4.30 64.98
N GLN A 11 -1.08 -4.38 64.25
CA GLN A 11 -2.36 -3.60 64.23
C GLN A 11 -2.46 -2.18 63.64
N GLY A 12 -3.55 -1.96 62.86
CA GLY A 12 -4.44 -0.81 63.09
C GLY A 12 -4.90 0.08 61.91
N ASN A 13 -5.86 -0.36 61.08
CA ASN A 13 -6.73 0.47 60.20
C ASN A 13 -6.05 1.36 59.12
N GLY A 14 -6.72 1.84 58.07
CA GLY A 14 -8.06 1.52 57.53
C GLY A 14 -8.55 2.61 56.55
N GLY A 15 -8.87 2.24 55.31
CA GLY A 15 -9.38 3.18 54.28
C GLY A 15 -9.67 2.47 52.95
N LEU A 16 -10.86 2.68 52.38
CA LEU A 16 -11.38 1.89 51.24
C LEU A 16 -11.23 2.57 49.89
N CYS A 17 -10.99 1.77 48.85
CA CYS A 17 -11.50 2.00 47.49
C CYS A 17 -11.67 0.62 46.82
N PRO A 18 -12.82 0.31 46.18
CA PRO A 18 -13.19 -1.08 45.91
C PRO A 18 -12.51 -1.69 44.67
N GLN A 19 -12.20 -2.99 44.76
CA GLN A 19 -11.98 -3.84 43.59
C GLN A 19 -13.34 -4.26 43.00
N VAL A 20 -13.44 -4.30 41.67
CA VAL A 20 -14.59 -4.91 40.97
C VAL A 20 -14.22 -6.35 40.62
N ASP A 21 -14.85 -7.33 41.28
CA ASP A 21 -14.66 -8.75 41.00
C ASP A 21 -15.70 -9.27 39.99
N LEU A 22 -15.32 -10.30 39.21
CA LEU A 22 -16.18 -10.92 38.20
C LEU A 22 -16.93 -12.13 38.77
N ARG A 23 -18.21 -11.96 39.17
CA ARG A 23 -19.15 -13.10 39.31
C ARG A 23 -20.66 -12.77 39.50
N VAL A 24 -21.31 -12.31 38.43
CA VAL A 24 -22.78 -12.46 38.18
C VAL A 24 -22.95 -12.51 36.65
N ILE A 25 -23.81 -13.30 36.00
CA ILE A 25 -24.98 -14.10 36.41
C ILE A 25 -24.89 -15.51 35.81
N MET A 26 -25.16 -16.57 36.60
CA MET A 26 -25.68 -17.87 36.12
C MET A 26 -26.13 -18.74 37.32
N LEU A 27 -27.45 -19.07 37.37
CA LEU A 27 -28.12 -20.20 38.05
C LEU A 27 -29.43 -19.79 38.73
N VAL A 28 -30.57 -20.30 38.23
CA VAL A 28 -31.54 -21.18 38.93
C VAL A 28 -32.18 -22.06 37.83
N GLY A 29 -32.36 -23.37 37.96
CA GLY A 29 -32.01 -24.24 39.09
C GLY A 29 -32.08 -25.74 38.77
N MET A 30 -31.75 -26.55 39.78
CA MET A 30 -31.95 -28.01 39.85
C MET A 30 -33.34 -28.30 40.46
N LEU A 31 -33.91 -29.51 40.65
CA LEU A 31 -33.47 -30.93 40.60
C LEU A 31 -34.58 -31.75 39.86
N THR A 32 -34.40 -33.02 39.44
CA THR A 32 -34.53 -34.23 40.31
C THR A 32 -34.14 -35.51 39.52
N LEU A 33 -33.76 -36.58 40.24
CA LEU A 33 -33.40 -37.91 39.70
C LEU A 33 -34.63 -38.68 39.18
N CYS A 34 -34.50 -39.57 38.19
CA CYS A 34 -34.25 -41.02 38.40
C CYS A 34 -34.40 -41.92 37.14
N THR A 35 -33.89 -43.15 37.25
CA THR A 35 -34.22 -44.39 36.48
C THR A 35 -33.93 -44.52 34.97
N ARG A 36 -33.46 -45.72 34.61
CA ARG A 36 -33.35 -46.30 33.25
C ARG A 36 -34.74 -46.69 32.72
N THR A 37 -34.87 -46.97 31.40
CA THR A 37 -35.15 -48.32 30.82
C THR A 37 -35.78 -48.25 29.40
N PHE A 38 -35.23 -49.03 28.45
CA PHE A 38 -35.78 -49.51 27.16
C PHE A 38 -36.25 -48.53 26.04
N LEU A 39 -35.52 -48.60 24.91
CA LEU A 39 -35.92 -49.21 23.62
C LEU A 39 -37.24 -48.86 22.89
N LEU A 40 -37.10 -48.92 21.55
CA LEU A 40 -38.10 -48.98 20.46
C LEU A 40 -38.69 -47.67 19.91
N THR A 41 -38.14 -47.28 18.75
CA THR A 41 -38.83 -46.86 17.50
C THR A 41 -40.06 -45.93 17.56
N TRP A 42 -40.00 -44.86 16.78
CA TRP A 42 -40.78 -44.77 15.53
C TRP A 42 -40.07 -43.85 14.53
N ASP A 43 -40.56 -43.83 13.29
CA ASP A 43 -39.99 -43.16 12.12
C ASP A 43 -40.88 -41.97 11.69
N MET A 44 -40.59 -41.36 10.53
CA MET A 44 -41.36 -40.36 9.78
C MET A 44 -41.24 -38.86 10.14
N ASP A 45 -40.37 -38.20 9.38
CA ASP A 45 -40.71 -37.18 8.35
C ASP A 45 -41.32 -35.80 8.69
N LEU A 46 -41.38 -34.96 7.64
CA LEU A 46 -41.53 -33.51 7.62
C LEU A 46 -42.98 -32.97 7.48
N ASN A 47 -43.07 -31.66 7.76
CA ASN A 47 -44.06 -30.67 7.32
C ASN A 47 -45.35 -30.45 8.14
N THR A 48 -45.88 -29.23 7.94
CA THR A 48 -47.11 -28.62 8.50
C THR A 48 -47.20 -28.45 10.01
N LEU A 49 -47.06 -27.20 10.45
CA LEU A 49 -47.94 -26.59 11.45
C LEU A 49 -47.83 -25.06 11.31
N ASP A 50 -48.77 -24.47 10.58
CA ASP A 50 -48.95 -23.02 10.55
C ASP A 50 -49.49 -22.53 11.90
N GLY A 51 -49.00 -21.38 12.36
CA GLY A 51 -49.40 -20.77 13.63
C GLY A 51 -49.41 -19.26 13.51
N GLU A 52 -50.57 -18.69 13.21
CA GLU A 52 -50.75 -17.25 13.06
C GLU A 52 -50.55 -16.53 14.40
N SER A 53 -49.48 -15.74 14.52
CA SER A 53 -49.32 -14.79 15.62
C SER A 53 -50.07 -13.50 15.30
N GLN A 54 -51.05 -13.13 16.13
CA GLN A 54 -51.78 -11.86 15.97
C GLN A 54 -50.83 -10.65 15.98
N PRO A 55 -51.03 -9.62 15.13
CA PRO A 55 -50.22 -8.42 15.13
C PRO A 55 -50.46 -7.61 16.41
N ASN A 56 -49.39 -7.12 17.02
CA ASN A 56 -49.48 -6.25 18.20
C ASN A 56 -49.39 -4.79 17.74
N GLU A 57 -50.54 -4.22 17.35
CA GLU A 57 -50.65 -2.92 16.65
C GLU A 57 -49.90 -1.77 17.34
N GLU A 58 -49.84 -1.77 18.68
CA GLU A 58 -49.15 -0.76 19.48
C GLU A 58 -47.62 -0.75 19.22
N LEU A 59 -47.00 -1.92 19.04
CA LEU A 59 -45.56 -2.04 18.74
C LEU A 59 -45.22 -1.66 17.29
N ASP A 60 -46.08 -1.97 16.32
CA ASP A 60 -45.85 -1.59 14.93
C ASP A 60 -46.11 -0.08 14.70
N LEU A 61 -47.02 0.54 15.47
CA LEU A 61 -47.20 2.00 15.48
C LEU A 61 -45.97 2.74 16.03
N GLU A 62 -45.43 2.36 17.19
CA GLU A 62 -44.17 2.95 17.71
C GLU A 62 -43.02 2.80 16.71
N ARG A 63 -42.97 1.66 16.02
CA ARG A 63 -41.92 1.36 15.03
C ARG A 63 -42.07 2.22 13.77
N LEU A 64 -43.29 2.41 13.27
CA LEU A 64 -43.58 3.30 12.14
C LEU A 64 -43.28 4.77 12.49
N GLU A 65 -43.58 5.21 13.71
CA GLU A 65 -43.22 6.53 14.23
C GLU A 65 -41.70 6.73 14.26
N LEU A 66 -40.95 5.76 14.80
CA LEU A 66 -39.48 5.77 14.84
C LEU A 66 -38.84 5.76 13.44
N ASP A 67 -39.37 4.99 12.49
CA ASP A 67 -38.85 4.95 11.13
C ASP A 67 -39.25 6.21 10.32
N ARG A 68 -40.39 6.84 10.61
CA ARG A 68 -40.75 8.19 10.13
C ARG A 68 -39.77 9.24 10.62
N GLU A 69 -39.47 9.28 11.92
CA GLU A 69 -38.47 10.19 12.47
C GLU A 69 -37.07 9.97 11.86
N ARG A 70 -36.68 8.70 11.63
CA ARG A 70 -35.39 8.37 10.98
C ARG A 70 -35.34 8.92 9.55
N ALA A 71 -36.41 8.74 8.78
CA ALA A 71 -36.51 9.28 7.42
C ALA A 71 -36.42 10.82 7.41
N GLU A 72 -37.11 11.52 8.31
CA GLU A 72 -36.99 12.98 8.44
C GLU A 72 -35.58 13.45 8.84
N ARG A 73 -34.96 12.77 9.81
CA ARG A 73 -33.58 13.08 10.27
C ARG A 73 -32.56 12.82 9.15
N GLN A 74 -32.81 11.84 8.28
CA GLN A 74 -31.99 11.58 7.09
C GLN A 74 -32.20 12.65 6.01
N ALA A 75 -33.45 12.95 5.63
CA ALA A 75 -33.75 13.98 4.63
C ALA A 75 -33.19 15.36 5.00
N LYS A 76 -33.31 15.76 6.28
CA LYS A 76 -32.71 17.01 6.81
C LYS A 76 -31.16 17.01 6.72
N ARG A 77 -30.50 15.85 6.87
CA ARG A 77 -29.04 15.70 6.67
C ARG A 77 -28.65 15.77 5.20
N GLU A 78 -29.39 15.10 4.32
CA GLU A 78 -29.14 15.11 2.87
C GLU A 78 -29.32 16.51 2.28
N GLN A 79 -30.38 17.24 2.65
CA GLN A 79 -30.54 18.66 2.29
C GLN A 79 -29.39 19.54 2.81
N THR A 80 -28.91 19.30 4.02
CA THR A 80 -27.76 20.03 4.60
C THR A 80 -26.46 19.74 3.81
N PHE A 81 -26.26 18.49 3.38
CA PHE A 81 -25.09 18.08 2.62
C PHE A 81 -25.12 18.63 1.19
N GLU A 82 -26.27 18.56 0.52
CA GLU A 82 -26.49 19.10 -0.82
C GLU A 82 -26.36 20.63 -0.87
N LYS A 83 -26.77 21.34 0.19
CA LYS A 83 -26.51 22.78 0.33
C LYS A 83 -25.01 23.07 0.40
N LYS A 84 -24.26 22.35 1.24
CA LYS A 84 -22.79 22.51 1.34
C LYS A 84 -22.10 22.20 0.01
N ARG A 85 -22.49 21.13 -0.68
CA ARG A 85 -21.94 20.79 -2.01
C ARG A 85 -22.11 21.94 -3.01
N LYS A 86 -23.27 22.58 -3.04
CA LYS A 86 -23.54 23.75 -3.91
C LYS A 86 -22.73 24.99 -3.51
N GLU A 87 -22.51 25.21 -2.22
CA GLU A 87 -21.63 26.28 -1.72
C GLU A 87 -20.16 26.03 -2.11
N GLU A 88 -19.67 24.79 -2.00
CA GLU A 88 -18.31 24.38 -2.40
C GLU A 88 -18.10 24.42 -3.92
N GLU A 89 -19.07 23.96 -4.73
CA GLU A 89 -19.05 24.11 -6.19
C GLU A 89 -18.99 25.58 -6.63
N GLY A 90 -19.72 26.47 -5.94
CA GLY A 90 -19.66 27.91 -6.18
C GLY A 90 -18.27 28.47 -5.86
N LEU A 91 -17.66 28.05 -4.74
CA LEU A 91 -16.32 28.44 -4.34
C LEU A 91 -15.25 27.93 -5.32
N LEU A 92 -15.41 26.71 -5.84
CA LEU A 92 -14.53 26.10 -6.83
C LEU A 92 -14.59 26.85 -8.18
N LYS A 93 -15.79 27.14 -8.68
CA LYS A 93 -16.00 27.95 -9.90
C LYS A 93 -15.38 29.35 -9.75
N ALA A 94 -15.53 29.99 -8.58
CA ALA A 94 -14.89 31.27 -8.27
C ALA A 94 -13.35 31.19 -8.20
N ARG A 95 -12.78 30.07 -7.70
CA ARG A 95 -11.33 29.80 -7.71
C ARG A 95 -10.81 29.62 -9.14
N GLN A 96 -11.48 28.83 -9.97
CA GLN A 96 -11.12 28.59 -11.37
C GLN A 96 -11.14 29.89 -12.19
N ALA A 97 -12.19 30.72 -12.04
CA ALA A 97 -12.26 32.03 -12.70
C ALA A 97 -11.07 32.94 -12.34
N ARG A 98 -10.67 32.97 -11.06
CA ARG A 98 -9.50 33.74 -10.58
C ARG A 98 -8.18 33.16 -11.11
N ALA A 99 -8.05 31.84 -11.22
CA ALA A 99 -6.87 31.19 -11.79
C ALA A 99 -6.72 31.52 -13.28
N ASN A 100 -7.80 31.41 -14.06
CA ASN A 100 -7.83 31.73 -15.48
C ASN A 100 -7.49 33.22 -15.73
N GLY A 101 -8.10 34.14 -14.97
CA GLY A 101 -7.77 35.57 -15.05
C GLY A 101 -6.29 35.89 -14.72
N ARG A 102 -5.65 35.11 -13.84
CA ARG A 102 -4.22 35.24 -13.53
C ARG A 102 -3.33 34.64 -14.64
N ALA A 103 -3.79 33.59 -15.31
CA ALA A 103 -3.10 33.00 -16.47
C ALA A 103 -3.15 33.93 -17.69
N VAL A 104 -4.29 34.56 -17.97
CA VAL A 104 -4.45 35.56 -19.04
C VAL A 104 -3.49 36.74 -18.82
N ARG A 105 -3.50 37.37 -17.63
CA ARG A 105 -2.57 38.49 -17.33
C ARG A 105 -1.08 38.12 -17.46
N LYS A 106 -0.70 36.90 -17.07
CA LYS A 106 0.67 36.39 -17.29
C LYS A 106 1.02 36.22 -18.76
N ARG A 107 0.04 35.87 -19.59
CA ARG A 107 0.22 35.73 -21.04
C ARG A 107 0.33 37.11 -21.70
N GLU A 108 -0.57 38.03 -21.37
CA GLU A 108 -0.55 39.43 -21.83
C GLU A 108 0.81 40.09 -21.52
N GLN A 109 1.27 40.00 -20.26
CA GLN A 109 2.55 40.54 -19.83
C GLN A 109 3.74 39.91 -20.60
N LYS A 110 3.73 38.61 -20.87
CA LYS A 110 4.79 37.94 -21.64
C LYS A 110 4.75 38.29 -23.14
N GLU A 111 3.56 38.54 -23.70
CA GLU A 111 3.37 39.02 -25.07
C GLU A 111 3.72 40.52 -25.22
N GLU A 112 3.74 41.28 -24.12
CA GLU A 112 4.27 42.66 -24.04
C GLU A 112 5.80 42.66 -23.90
N GLU A 113 6.37 41.84 -23.00
CA GLU A 113 7.83 41.61 -22.88
C GLU A 113 8.45 41.19 -24.23
N MET A 114 7.82 40.26 -24.97
CA MET A 114 8.29 39.85 -26.30
C MET A 114 8.13 40.91 -27.40
N ARG A 115 7.29 41.94 -27.21
CA ARG A 115 7.24 43.09 -28.13
C ARG A 115 8.41 44.03 -27.85
N ASN A 116 8.59 44.41 -26.58
CA ASN A 116 9.69 45.29 -26.15
C ASN A 116 11.08 44.74 -26.54
N VAL A 117 11.29 43.42 -26.46
CA VAL A 117 12.53 42.78 -26.96
C VAL A 117 12.69 42.95 -28.47
N LYS A 118 11.65 42.69 -29.27
CA LYS A 118 11.71 42.80 -30.73
C LYS A 118 11.90 44.23 -31.22
N ASP A 119 11.37 45.20 -30.50
CA ASP A 119 11.54 46.61 -30.85
C ASP A 119 12.94 47.12 -30.43
N MET A 120 13.52 46.66 -29.30
CA MET A 120 14.95 46.85 -29.03
C MET A 120 15.86 46.18 -30.07
N GLU A 121 15.53 44.97 -30.54
CA GLU A 121 16.29 44.30 -31.61
C GLU A 121 16.24 45.10 -32.93
N ARG A 122 15.11 45.73 -33.24
CA ARG A 122 14.96 46.64 -34.39
C ARG A 122 15.77 47.91 -34.23
N GLU A 123 15.68 48.61 -33.10
CA GLU A 123 16.49 49.81 -32.82
C GLU A 123 18.00 49.51 -32.86
N THR A 124 18.41 48.36 -32.31
CA THR A 124 19.81 47.89 -32.36
C THR A 124 20.25 47.56 -33.78
N LYS A 125 19.36 47.03 -34.64
CA LYS A 125 19.66 46.78 -36.06
C LYS A 125 19.75 48.09 -36.86
N VAL A 126 18.84 49.04 -36.63
CA VAL A 126 18.88 50.37 -37.28
C VAL A 126 20.17 51.09 -36.91
N ARG A 127 20.55 51.14 -35.63
CA ARG A 127 21.85 51.72 -35.21
C ARG A 127 23.05 51.06 -35.87
N ARG A 128 23.06 49.74 -36.03
CA ARG A 128 24.13 49.02 -36.75
C ARG A 128 24.15 49.29 -38.26
N GLU A 129 23.05 49.76 -38.84
CA GLU A 129 22.95 50.16 -40.24
C GLU A 129 23.27 51.65 -40.43
N GLU A 130 23.07 52.49 -39.40
CA GLU A 130 23.48 53.90 -39.37
C GLU A 130 24.98 54.10 -39.01
N GLU A 131 25.54 53.29 -38.10
CA GLU A 131 26.96 53.34 -37.68
C GLU A 131 27.90 52.58 -38.64
N GLY A 132 27.42 52.17 -39.82
CA GLY A 132 28.17 51.42 -40.84
C GLY A 132 29.22 52.25 -41.61
N GLY A 133 30.05 53.05 -40.92
CA GLY A 133 30.89 54.07 -41.55
C GLY A 133 32.27 54.30 -40.94
N SER A 134 33.24 53.46 -41.31
CA SER A 134 34.71 53.66 -41.14
C SER A 134 35.28 53.60 -39.71
N GLY A 135 36.56 53.19 -39.60
CA GLY A 135 37.43 53.51 -38.46
C GLY A 135 37.99 52.33 -37.65
N THR A 136 39.25 51.99 -37.91
CA THR A 136 40.07 51.14 -37.02
C THR A 136 40.68 51.98 -35.89
N LEU A 137 40.90 51.38 -34.70
CA LEU A 137 42.18 51.36 -33.93
C LEU A 137 42.09 51.61 -32.39
N LEU A 138 42.59 50.61 -31.64
CA LEU A 138 43.25 50.56 -30.30
C LEU A 138 43.22 51.73 -29.29
N VAL A 139 43.15 51.35 -28.00
CA VAL A 139 44.13 51.76 -26.94
C VAL A 139 44.40 50.60 -25.95
N HIS A 140 45.70 50.33 -25.69
CA HIS A 140 46.45 49.73 -24.55
C HIS A 140 45.74 49.29 -23.24
N SER A 141 46.29 48.43 -22.36
CA SER A 141 47.45 47.49 -22.28
C SER A 141 47.31 46.67 -20.95
N THR A 142 48.17 45.74 -20.48
CA THR A 142 49.48 45.13 -20.84
C THR A 142 49.29 43.59 -21.02
N GLY A 143 50.25 42.64 -21.04
CA GLY A 143 51.70 42.58 -20.82
C GLY A 143 52.08 42.12 -19.39
N ASP A 144 52.77 41.00 -19.14
CA ASP A 144 53.40 39.95 -19.99
C ASP A 144 53.34 38.58 -19.22
N ALA A 145 53.89 37.40 -19.59
CA ALA A 145 54.89 36.93 -20.58
C ALA A 145 54.63 35.41 -20.93
N LEU A 146 55.08 34.83 -22.06
CA LEU A 146 56.32 34.04 -22.32
C LEU A 146 56.54 32.79 -21.41
N LEU A 147 56.90 31.57 -21.86
CA LEU A 147 57.49 30.99 -23.10
C LEU A 147 56.74 29.67 -23.48
N GLU A 148 56.57 29.20 -24.74
CA GLU A 148 57.53 28.62 -25.73
C GLU A 148 58.20 27.29 -25.24
N ASP A 149 58.32 26.18 -26.00
CA ASP A 149 57.90 25.88 -27.39
C ASP A 149 57.85 24.36 -27.77
N GLU A 150 57.30 24.08 -28.96
CA GLU A 150 57.49 22.97 -29.96
C GLU A 150 57.53 21.44 -29.64
N ASP A 151 56.88 20.70 -30.55
CA ASP A 151 57.11 19.35 -31.12
C ASP A 151 57.54 18.09 -30.32
N GLY A 152 56.86 16.97 -30.64
CA GLY A 152 57.25 15.62 -30.21
C GLY A 152 56.25 14.51 -30.61
N ASP A 153 56.46 13.87 -31.76
CA ASP A 153 55.71 12.67 -32.19
C ASP A 153 56.31 11.39 -31.53
N LEU A 154 55.45 10.43 -31.13
CA LEU A 154 55.72 8.97 -31.16
C LEU A 154 54.59 8.10 -30.56
N ASP A 155 54.23 7.10 -31.37
CA ASP A 155 53.36 5.93 -31.16
C ASP A 155 53.43 5.22 -29.78
N THR A 156 52.26 4.76 -29.30
CA THR A 156 52.11 3.34 -28.88
C THR A 156 50.65 2.87 -28.90
N GLN A 157 50.28 2.09 -29.92
CA GLN A 157 49.10 1.22 -29.87
C GLN A 157 49.36 0.02 -28.94
N ASP A 158 48.33 -0.45 -28.20
CA ASP A 158 47.57 -1.67 -28.55
C ASP A 158 46.40 -1.93 -27.55
N ALA A 159 45.67 -3.03 -27.76
CA ALA A 159 44.87 -3.80 -26.80
C ALA A 159 43.42 -3.35 -26.47
N VAL A 160 42.69 -2.70 -27.38
CA VAL A 160 41.20 -2.62 -27.31
C VAL A 160 40.51 -3.11 -28.60
N ARG A 161 40.72 -4.39 -28.98
CA ARG A 161 39.80 -5.11 -29.90
C ARG A 161 39.99 -6.63 -29.90
N LYS A 162 39.08 -7.37 -29.24
CA LYS A 162 38.48 -8.68 -29.66
C LYS A 162 37.77 -9.44 -28.52
N ARG A 163 36.46 -9.20 -28.38
CA ARG A 163 35.44 -10.28 -28.31
C ARG A 163 34.01 -9.72 -28.40
N HIS A 164 33.47 -9.76 -29.61
CA HIS A 164 32.03 -9.75 -29.88
C HIS A 164 31.59 -11.21 -30.20
N GLN A 165 30.28 -11.40 -30.39
CA GLN A 165 29.59 -12.68 -30.66
C GLN A 165 29.41 -13.56 -29.40
N GLN A 166 28.21 -14.10 -29.10
CA GLN A 166 26.91 -14.05 -29.80
C GLN A 166 25.77 -13.64 -28.85
N GLU A 167 24.89 -12.76 -29.33
CA GLU A 167 23.50 -12.64 -28.88
C GLU A 167 22.58 -13.01 -30.06
N PRO A 168 21.48 -13.74 -29.84
CA PRO A 168 20.55 -14.08 -30.92
C PRO A 168 19.73 -12.86 -31.33
N ARG A 169 19.72 -12.53 -32.63
CA ARG A 169 18.84 -11.50 -33.19
C ARG A 169 17.39 -12.00 -33.29
N PRO A 170 16.37 -11.13 -33.14
CA PRO A 170 14.98 -11.51 -33.33
C PRO A 170 14.68 -11.89 -34.79
N THR A 171 13.71 -12.77 -34.99
CA THR A 171 13.03 -12.97 -36.28
C THR A 171 11.98 -11.87 -36.48
N GLU A 172 11.94 -11.28 -37.68
CA GLU A 172 10.96 -10.24 -38.04
C GLU A 172 9.61 -10.86 -38.45
N ASP A 173 8.87 -11.39 -37.48
CA ASP A 173 7.48 -11.83 -37.64
C ASP A 173 6.68 -11.47 -36.38
N GLY A 174 5.46 -10.92 -36.54
CA GLY A 174 4.50 -10.78 -35.43
C GLY A 174 3.92 -9.40 -35.11
N VAL A 175 4.00 -8.39 -35.99
CA VAL A 175 3.19 -7.16 -35.85
C VAL A 175 1.74 -7.49 -36.25
N GLY A 176 0.91 -7.89 -35.27
CA GLY A 176 -0.51 -8.20 -35.50
C GLY A 176 -1.17 -9.23 -34.58
N GLY A 177 -0.49 -9.73 -33.53
CA GLY A 177 -1.10 -10.66 -32.58
C GLY A 177 -2.08 -10.00 -31.61
N GLU A 178 -3.28 -10.56 -31.45
CA GLU A 178 -4.21 -10.16 -30.39
C GLU A 178 -3.60 -10.36 -28.99
N TYR A 179 -3.81 -9.41 -28.08
CA TYR A 179 -3.33 -9.52 -26.70
C TYR A 179 -4.17 -10.54 -25.90
N ARG A 180 -3.81 -11.83 -25.98
CA ARG A 180 -4.28 -12.84 -25.03
C ARG A 180 -3.67 -12.57 -23.66
N SER A 181 -4.53 -12.44 -22.63
CA SER A 181 -4.10 -12.10 -21.27
C SER A 181 -3.25 -13.22 -20.63
N PRO A 182 -2.32 -12.90 -19.69
CA PRO A 182 -1.40 -13.88 -19.07
C PRO A 182 -2.04 -14.99 -18.22
N ASP A 183 -3.36 -14.99 -18.06
CA ASP A 183 -4.11 -15.79 -17.08
C ASP A 183 -4.05 -17.31 -17.32
N GLY A 184 -3.47 -17.77 -18.43
CA GLY A 184 -3.23 -19.18 -18.72
C GLY A 184 -4.45 -19.96 -19.17
N TRP A 185 -5.45 -19.29 -19.76
CA TRP A 185 -6.63 -19.93 -20.35
C TRP A 185 -6.26 -20.63 -21.67
N THR A 186 -5.76 -21.86 -21.57
CA THR A 186 -5.93 -22.89 -22.61
C THR A 186 -7.42 -23.08 -22.90
N ASP A 187 -7.80 -23.42 -24.14
CA ASP A 187 -9.20 -23.29 -24.60
C ASP A 187 -10.23 -24.28 -23.98
N GLU A 188 -9.84 -25.13 -23.01
CA GLU A 188 -10.73 -25.41 -21.88
C GLU A 188 -10.87 -24.14 -21.03
N ALA A 189 -11.70 -23.23 -21.53
CA ALA A 189 -12.09 -22.00 -20.84
C ALA A 189 -12.47 -22.31 -19.38
N PRO A 190 -12.33 -21.34 -18.46
CA PRO A 190 -13.06 -21.46 -17.22
C PRO A 190 -14.54 -21.60 -17.61
N ARG A 191 -15.31 -22.41 -16.86
CA ARG A 191 -16.73 -22.07 -16.75
C ARG A 191 -16.73 -20.62 -16.31
N ALA A 192 -17.23 -19.73 -17.17
CA ALA A 192 -17.34 -18.34 -16.82
C ALA A 192 -18.04 -18.28 -15.46
N CYS A 193 -17.58 -17.43 -14.55
CA CYS A 193 -18.44 -17.06 -13.43
C CYS A 193 -19.65 -16.41 -14.12
N ASP A 194 -20.76 -17.14 -14.23
CA ASP A 194 -21.68 -17.16 -15.39
C ASP A 194 -22.41 -15.82 -15.64
N THR A 195 -21.64 -14.81 -16.04
CA THR A 195 -21.68 -13.43 -15.50
C THR A 195 -21.65 -13.37 -13.95
N TRP A 196 -21.32 -12.22 -13.36
CA TRP A 196 -21.41 -12.00 -11.92
C TRP A 196 -22.89 -11.86 -11.50
N LYS A 197 -23.65 -12.95 -11.63
CA LYS A 197 -25.08 -13.05 -11.29
C LYS A 197 -25.30 -13.11 -9.79
N GLU A 198 -26.50 -12.73 -9.37
CA GLU A 198 -26.98 -13.00 -8.02
C GLU A 198 -26.98 -14.51 -7.74
N GLY A 199 -26.36 -14.90 -6.63
CA GLY A 199 -26.52 -16.24 -6.07
C GLY A 199 -27.90 -16.43 -5.44
N PRO A 200 -28.23 -17.64 -4.94
CA PRO A 200 -29.54 -17.99 -4.36
C PRO A 200 -29.90 -17.26 -3.05
N PHE A 201 -29.16 -16.20 -2.69
CA PHE A 201 -29.32 -15.41 -1.46
C PHE A 201 -29.97 -14.03 -1.70
N GLY A 202 -30.53 -13.79 -2.91
CA GLY A 202 -31.38 -12.63 -3.25
C GLY A 202 -30.69 -11.26 -3.14
N GLY A 203 -30.00 -10.82 -4.20
CA GLY A 203 -29.36 -9.50 -4.31
C GLY A 203 -28.19 -9.18 -3.34
N LYS A 204 -28.00 -9.96 -2.27
CA LYS A 204 -26.98 -9.68 -1.25
C LYS A 204 -25.71 -10.49 -1.51
N ALA A 205 -24.77 -9.96 -2.29
CA ALA A 205 -23.44 -10.56 -2.44
C ALA A 205 -22.73 -10.68 -1.08
N GLN A 206 -22.16 -11.85 -0.78
CA GLN A 206 -21.59 -12.23 0.51
C GLN A 206 -20.25 -12.95 0.34
N ALA A 207 -19.23 -12.54 1.09
CA ALA A 207 -17.94 -13.20 1.10
C ALA A 207 -17.87 -14.31 2.16
N SER A 208 -17.65 -15.56 1.76
CA SER A 208 -17.49 -16.71 2.67
C SER A 208 -16.04 -17.17 2.76
N ILE A 209 -15.55 -17.38 3.99
CA ILE A 209 -14.19 -17.88 4.24
C ILE A 209 -14.21 -19.41 4.17
N THR A 210 -13.58 -19.98 3.14
CA THR A 210 -13.55 -21.44 2.92
C THR A 210 -12.32 -22.12 3.52
N LYS A 211 -11.17 -21.44 3.53
CA LYS A 211 -9.93 -21.93 4.20
C LYS A 211 -9.04 -20.77 4.60
N ALA A 212 -8.35 -20.89 5.74
CA ALA A 212 -7.22 -20.02 6.09
C ALA A 212 -5.97 -20.87 6.27
N VAL A 213 -4.83 -20.41 5.74
CA VAL A 213 -3.54 -21.10 5.82
C VAL A 213 -2.42 -20.12 6.16
N TRP A 214 -1.34 -20.65 6.72
CA TRP A 214 -0.10 -19.91 6.91
C TRP A 214 0.82 -20.04 5.71
N ILE A 215 1.29 -18.89 5.22
CA ILE A 215 2.41 -18.79 4.27
C ILE A 215 3.72 -18.97 5.05
N GLN A 216 3.86 -18.18 6.13
CA GLN A 216 5.04 -18.10 6.98
C GLN A 216 4.63 -17.68 8.40
N ASN A 217 5.16 -18.35 9.42
CA ASN A 217 4.87 -18.05 10.83
C ASN A 217 6.00 -17.21 11.48
N HIS A 218 5.70 -16.62 12.64
CA HIS A 218 6.58 -15.85 13.53
C HIS A 218 6.97 -14.49 12.96
N GLY A 219 5.98 -13.57 12.96
CA GLY A 219 6.19 -12.14 12.82
C GLY A 219 6.62 -11.44 14.12
N ASN A 220 6.75 -10.11 14.04
CA ASN A 220 7.43 -9.27 15.03
C ASN A 220 6.84 -9.38 16.46
N ASN A 221 7.68 -9.09 17.47
CA ASN A 221 7.50 -9.26 18.92
C ASN A 221 7.47 -10.69 19.50
N THR A 222 7.36 -11.79 18.72
CA THR A 222 7.05 -13.13 19.30
C THR A 222 8.18 -14.12 19.55
N ALA A 223 9.44 -13.86 19.19
CA ALA A 223 10.53 -14.84 19.43
C ALA A 223 11.42 -14.51 20.64
N SER A 224 11.81 -13.25 20.84
CA SER A 224 12.73 -12.87 21.93
C SER A 224 12.09 -12.84 23.32
N GLN A 225 10.76 -12.77 23.41
CA GLN A 225 10.02 -12.99 24.67
C GLN A 225 9.71 -14.48 24.86
N TRP A 226 9.22 -15.16 23.81
CA TRP A 226 8.91 -16.60 23.86
C TRP A 226 10.12 -17.46 24.25
N LYS A 227 11.31 -17.22 23.67
CA LYS A 227 12.53 -17.96 24.01
C LYS A 227 12.89 -17.85 25.50
N ARG A 228 12.77 -16.66 26.10
CA ARG A 228 12.99 -16.42 27.54
C ARG A 228 11.90 -17.01 28.46
N GLN A 229 10.80 -17.50 27.91
CA GLN A 229 9.70 -18.13 28.66
C GLN A 229 9.56 -19.64 28.37
N ASN A 230 10.24 -20.16 27.34
CA ASN A 230 10.07 -21.53 26.82
C ASN A 230 11.43 -22.20 26.51
N GLU A 231 12.49 -21.82 27.23
CA GLU A 231 13.75 -22.56 27.24
C GLU A 231 13.49 -24.01 27.66
N GLY A 232 13.56 -24.94 26.68
CA GLY A 232 13.25 -26.37 26.83
C GLY A 232 12.11 -26.89 25.95
N VAL A 233 11.27 -26.05 25.34
CA VAL A 233 10.09 -26.52 24.56
C VAL A 233 10.41 -26.67 23.08
N THR A 234 10.67 -27.90 22.63
CA THR A 234 11.04 -28.23 21.24
C THR A 234 9.89 -28.77 20.37
N ASN A 235 8.78 -29.21 20.96
CA ASN A 235 7.72 -29.94 20.26
C ASN A 235 6.72 -29.04 19.50
N GLY A 236 7.15 -28.48 18.36
CA GLY A 236 6.25 -27.77 17.44
C GLY A 236 6.74 -27.78 15.98
N LYS A 237 5.85 -28.14 15.04
CA LYS A 237 6.11 -28.18 13.58
C LYS A 237 6.14 -26.77 12.94
N TRP A 238 6.89 -25.86 13.53
CA TRP A 238 6.98 -24.46 13.11
C TRP A 238 7.98 -24.28 11.95
N LYS A 239 7.58 -23.55 10.90
CA LYS A 239 8.47 -23.14 9.80
C LYS A 239 9.32 -21.91 10.18
N ILE A 240 9.96 -21.95 11.34
CA ILE A 240 10.89 -20.89 11.76
C ILE A 240 12.18 -21.04 10.94
N HIS A 241 12.50 -20.02 10.15
CA HIS A 241 13.89 -19.83 9.73
C HIS A 241 14.65 -19.32 10.94
N GLN A 242 15.61 -20.09 11.44
CA GLN A 242 16.34 -19.73 12.67
C GLN A 242 16.92 -18.31 12.55
N GLY A 243 16.55 -17.45 13.48
CA GLY A 243 16.95 -16.04 13.50
C GLY A 243 15.94 -15.05 12.90
N LEU A 244 15.10 -15.44 11.93
CA LEU A 244 14.16 -14.50 11.29
C LEU A 244 12.86 -14.32 12.09
N ARG A 245 12.48 -13.06 12.31
CA ARG A 245 11.33 -12.65 13.14
C ARG A 245 10.51 -11.51 12.53
N TYR A 246 11.07 -10.77 11.57
CA TYR A 246 10.31 -9.80 10.79
C TYR A 246 9.82 -10.40 9.47
N HIS A 247 8.52 -10.33 9.21
CA HIS A 247 7.86 -10.73 7.97
C HIS A 247 6.70 -9.77 7.69
N HIS A 248 6.74 -9.02 6.57
CA HIS A 248 5.71 -8.04 6.22
C HIS A 248 5.52 -7.88 4.70
N THR A 249 4.58 -7.02 4.29
CA THR A 249 4.31 -6.63 2.89
C THR A 249 4.22 -7.82 1.93
N VAL A 250 3.40 -8.81 2.28
CA VAL A 250 3.22 -10.02 1.46
C VAL A 250 2.42 -9.72 0.20
N SER A 251 2.90 -10.27 -0.91
CA SER A 251 2.29 -10.17 -2.23
C SER A 251 2.29 -11.54 -2.92
N LEU A 252 1.36 -11.72 -3.85
CA LEU A 252 1.08 -13.01 -4.50
C LEU A 252 1.00 -12.88 -6.03
N ALA A 253 1.55 -13.87 -6.72
CA ALA A 253 1.35 -14.14 -8.14
C ALA A 253 0.98 -15.61 -8.39
N ARG A 254 0.39 -15.91 -9.54
CA ARG A 254 0.07 -17.27 -10.01
C ARG A 254 0.65 -17.44 -11.42
N LEU A 255 1.34 -18.55 -11.66
CA LEU A 255 1.84 -18.91 -12.98
C LEU A 255 0.81 -19.75 -13.74
N ALA A 256 0.98 -19.88 -15.07
CA ALA A 256 0.11 -20.69 -15.92
C ALA A 256 0.03 -22.18 -15.48
N SER A 257 1.10 -22.70 -14.87
CA SER A 257 1.16 -24.02 -14.22
C SER A 257 0.16 -24.21 -13.07
N GLY A 258 -0.48 -23.14 -12.59
CA GLY A 258 -1.30 -23.12 -11.39
C GLY A 258 -0.51 -22.93 -10.08
N SER A 259 0.83 -22.96 -10.12
CA SER A 259 1.69 -22.62 -8.98
C SER A 259 1.40 -21.20 -8.48
N VAL A 260 1.21 -21.06 -7.17
CA VAL A 260 1.03 -19.76 -6.51
C VAL A 260 2.29 -19.41 -5.74
N TYR A 261 2.88 -18.26 -6.05
CA TYR A 261 4.07 -17.74 -5.41
C TYR A 261 3.70 -16.60 -4.47
N ALA A 262 4.31 -16.61 -3.28
CA ALA A 262 4.25 -15.51 -2.31
C ALA A 262 5.64 -14.89 -2.15
N ALA A 263 5.73 -13.57 -2.26
CA ALA A 263 6.92 -12.79 -1.96
C ALA A 263 6.66 -11.84 -0.78
N TRP A 264 7.65 -11.58 0.06
CA TRP A 264 7.52 -10.69 1.21
C TRP A 264 8.86 -10.13 1.69
N GLN A 265 8.86 -8.98 2.38
CA GLN A 265 10.07 -8.45 3.01
C GLN A 265 10.28 -9.11 4.39
N ALA A 266 11.53 -9.45 4.71
CA ALA A 266 11.90 -10.13 5.95
C ALA A 266 13.25 -9.67 6.51
N ALA A 267 13.40 -9.71 7.83
CA ALA A 267 14.63 -9.35 8.55
C ALA A 267 14.75 -10.14 9.88
N GLU A 268 15.92 -10.03 10.53
CA GLU A 268 16.25 -10.79 11.75
C GLU A 268 15.28 -10.48 12.91
N ASP A 269 15.13 -9.23 13.34
CA ASP A 269 14.18 -8.85 14.40
C ASP A 269 13.07 -7.95 13.86
N THR A 270 13.46 -6.88 13.16
CA THR A 270 12.61 -5.71 12.93
C THR A 270 12.91 -5.00 11.61
N GLU A 271 11.92 -4.22 11.17
CA GLU A 271 11.97 -3.41 9.94
C GLU A 271 13.18 -2.48 9.82
N GLY A 272 13.75 -2.41 8.61
CA GLY A 272 14.87 -1.53 8.26
C GLY A 272 16.25 -2.03 8.71
N GLU A 273 16.37 -3.23 9.30
CA GLU A 273 17.68 -3.79 9.62
C GLU A 273 18.53 -4.08 8.39
N SER A 274 19.86 -4.13 8.57
CA SER A 274 20.84 -4.32 7.50
C SER A 274 20.77 -5.68 6.80
N ASP A 275 20.04 -6.65 7.35
CA ASP A 275 19.80 -7.94 6.71
C ASP A 275 18.50 -7.99 5.89
N GLN A 276 17.69 -6.92 5.89
CA GLN A 276 16.34 -6.94 5.33
C GLN A 276 16.33 -7.28 3.83
N HIS A 277 15.66 -8.37 3.49
CA HIS A 277 15.68 -9.00 2.17
C HIS A 277 14.28 -9.44 1.76
N ILE A 278 14.08 -9.68 0.45
CA ILE A 278 12.87 -10.34 -0.03
C ILE A 278 13.04 -11.86 0.13
N ARG A 279 11.99 -12.51 0.62
CA ARG A 279 11.82 -13.96 0.62
C ARG A 279 10.72 -14.37 -0.34
N MET A 280 10.82 -15.60 -0.82
CA MET A 280 9.80 -16.22 -1.66
C MET A 280 9.44 -17.62 -1.14
N SER A 281 8.19 -18.04 -1.30
CA SER A 281 7.75 -19.42 -1.16
C SER A 281 6.69 -19.76 -2.21
N VAL A 282 6.56 -21.05 -2.53
CA VAL A 282 5.61 -21.58 -3.51
C VAL A 282 4.58 -22.49 -2.86
N SER A 283 3.37 -22.47 -3.40
CA SER A 283 2.32 -23.48 -3.22
C SER A 283 1.98 -24.07 -4.59
N ARG A 284 1.98 -25.41 -4.67
CA ARG A 284 1.58 -26.19 -5.87
C ARG A 284 0.25 -26.95 -5.67
N ASP A 285 -0.49 -26.62 -4.61
CA ASP A 285 -1.77 -27.26 -4.25
C ASP A 285 -2.95 -26.27 -4.28
N GLY A 286 -2.78 -25.14 -4.98
CA GLY A 286 -3.75 -24.06 -5.04
C GLY A 286 -3.83 -23.29 -3.73
N ALA A 287 -2.68 -22.87 -3.17
CA ALA A 287 -2.55 -22.18 -1.89
C ALA A 287 -3.23 -22.90 -0.70
N LYS A 288 -3.27 -24.23 -0.71
CA LYS A 288 -3.76 -25.06 0.41
C LYS A 288 -2.64 -25.39 1.40
N GLY A 289 -1.38 -25.28 0.98
CA GLY A 289 -0.16 -25.48 1.74
C GLY A 289 1.07 -24.88 1.02
N TRP A 290 2.02 -24.38 1.80
CA TRP A 290 3.21 -23.64 1.30
C TRP A 290 4.50 -24.43 1.56
N LYS A 291 5.48 -24.32 0.68
CA LYS A 291 6.83 -24.91 0.86
C LYS A 291 7.67 -24.06 1.84
N GLN A 292 8.89 -24.50 2.13
CA GLN A 292 9.87 -23.71 2.88
C GLN A 292 10.31 -22.50 2.05
N SER A 293 10.48 -21.34 2.68
CA SER A 293 10.84 -20.10 1.97
C SER A 293 12.35 -19.99 1.73
N TRP A 294 12.74 -19.34 0.64
CA TRP A 294 14.13 -18.98 0.36
C TRP A 294 14.31 -17.46 0.33
N ARG A 295 15.55 -16.98 0.45
CA ARG A 295 15.92 -15.57 0.21
C ARG A 295 16.17 -15.39 -1.28
N LEU A 296 15.74 -14.26 -1.84
CA LEU A 296 16.11 -13.87 -3.21
C LEU A 296 17.43 -13.10 -3.19
N ASN A 297 18.29 -13.35 -4.17
CA ASN A 297 19.53 -12.61 -4.37
C ASN A 297 19.35 -11.58 -5.51
N VAL A 298 18.61 -10.51 -5.21
CA VAL A 298 18.20 -9.47 -6.18
C VAL A 298 18.52 -8.07 -5.61
N THR A 299 19.78 -7.86 -5.22
CA THR A 299 20.27 -6.59 -4.64
C THR A 299 21.34 -6.01 -5.55
N GLN A 300 21.22 -4.72 -5.89
CA GLN A 300 22.22 -3.99 -6.68
C GLN A 300 23.22 -3.24 -5.81
N PHE A 301 22.81 -2.86 -4.58
CA PHE A 301 23.57 -1.93 -3.73
C PHE A 301 23.87 -2.48 -2.32
N GLY A 302 23.50 -3.72 -2.01
CA GLY A 302 23.55 -4.26 -0.65
C GLY A 302 22.53 -3.58 0.29
N GLY A 303 21.44 -3.06 -0.27
CA GLY A 303 20.40 -2.31 0.43
C GLY A 303 19.42 -3.17 1.21
N ALA A 304 18.60 -2.53 2.06
CA ALA A 304 17.35 -3.15 2.48
C ALA A 304 16.39 -3.23 1.28
N LEU A 305 15.77 -4.40 1.09
CA LEU A 305 14.74 -4.60 0.07
C LEU A 305 13.35 -4.48 0.68
N TRP A 306 12.42 -3.84 -0.05
CA TRP A 306 11.09 -3.47 0.45
C TRP A 306 9.98 -3.80 -0.55
N SER A 307 8.76 -4.02 -0.03
CA SER A 307 7.50 -4.08 -0.79
C SER A 307 7.58 -4.81 -2.15
N PRO A 308 7.86 -6.13 -2.17
CA PRO A 308 7.86 -6.90 -3.40
C PRO A 308 6.49 -6.87 -4.09
N VAL A 309 6.48 -6.64 -5.40
CA VAL A 309 5.33 -6.65 -6.30
C VAL A 309 5.65 -7.61 -7.46
N PRO A 310 5.22 -8.87 -7.38
CA PRO A 310 5.37 -9.83 -8.46
C PRO A 310 4.31 -9.62 -9.54
N HIS A 311 4.71 -9.73 -10.81
CA HIS A 311 3.86 -9.69 -12.00
C HIS A 311 4.27 -10.82 -12.96
N VAL A 312 3.31 -11.36 -13.71
CA VAL A 312 3.55 -12.44 -14.69
C VAL A 312 3.18 -11.89 -16.05
N ASP A 313 4.14 -11.86 -16.98
CA ASP A 313 3.90 -11.34 -18.32
C ASP A 313 3.17 -12.37 -19.22
N ALA A 314 2.77 -11.94 -20.42
CA ALA A 314 2.07 -12.81 -21.38
C ALA A 314 2.92 -13.98 -21.92
N SER A 315 4.22 -14.04 -21.61
CA SER A 315 5.10 -15.18 -21.90
C SER A 315 5.29 -16.12 -20.69
N GLY A 316 4.55 -15.90 -19.60
CA GLY A 316 4.57 -16.68 -18.37
C GLY A 316 5.72 -16.33 -17.40
N ARG A 317 6.60 -15.39 -17.75
CA ARG A 317 7.79 -15.08 -16.94
C ARG A 317 7.44 -14.23 -15.73
N LEU A 318 8.06 -14.54 -14.59
CA LEU A 318 7.89 -13.82 -13.35
C LEU A 318 8.82 -12.58 -13.29
N HIS A 319 8.21 -11.40 -13.38
CA HIS A 319 8.83 -10.12 -13.07
C HIS A 319 8.65 -9.81 -11.59
N LEU A 320 9.68 -9.31 -10.93
CA LEU A 320 9.65 -8.86 -9.55
C LEU A 320 10.06 -7.38 -9.48
N PHE A 321 9.09 -6.55 -9.10
CA PHE A 321 9.30 -5.14 -8.76
C PHE A 321 9.45 -5.00 -7.24
N TYR A 322 10.26 -4.07 -6.79
CA TYR A 322 10.53 -3.79 -5.38
C TYR A 322 11.21 -2.43 -5.25
N THR A 323 11.52 -1.98 -4.03
CA THR A 323 12.44 -0.84 -3.85
C THR A 323 13.64 -1.26 -3.01
N GLU A 324 14.81 -0.72 -3.32
CA GLU A 324 16.08 -1.00 -2.64
C GLU A 324 16.67 0.29 -2.07
N SER A 325 16.95 0.32 -0.76
CA SER A 325 17.62 1.47 -0.12
C SER A 325 19.07 1.58 -0.54
N GLU A 326 19.56 2.79 -0.81
CA GLU A 326 20.92 3.04 -1.29
C GLU A 326 21.65 4.17 -0.56
N GLY A 327 22.93 4.35 -0.91
CA GLY A 327 23.83 5.27 -0.20
C GLY A 327 24.06 4.87 1.26
N ASP A 328 24.46 5.83 2.08
CA ASP A 328 24.70 5.65 3.52
C ASP A 328 23.50 6.01 4.41
N CYS A 329 22.25 5.92 3.89
CA CYS A 329 21.04 6.42 4.57
C CYS A 329 20.57 5.53 5.70
N ARG A 330 21.29 5.54 6.83
CA ARG A 330 21.06 4.63 7.95
C ARG A 330 20.95 5.40 9.27
N ARG A 331 19.77 5.37 9.88
CA ARG A 331 19.52 5.84 11.24
C ARG A 331 20.48 5.12 12.20
N ARG A 332 21.37 5.87 12.85
CA ARG A 332 22.23 5.36 13.95
C ARG A 332 21.40 5.06 15.21
N SER A 333 20.61 3.99 15.19
CA SER A 333 20.02 3.39 16.40
C SER A 333 21.01 2.44 17.07
N LYS A 334 21.04 2.44 18.41
CA LYS A 334 21.65 1.34 19.19
C LYS A 334 20.60 0.23 19.37
N PRO A 335 20.93 -1.06 19.25
CA PRO A 335 22.26 -1.61 18.95
C PRO A 335 22.59 -1.70 17.44
N LYS A 336 21.60 -1.74 16.54
CA LYS A 336 21.78 -1.86 15.09
C LYS A 336 21.36 -0.60 14.34
N SER A 337 22.16 -0.19 13.36
CA SER A 337 21.82 0.88 12.41
C SER A 337 20.72 0.43 11.44
N LYS A 338 19.84 1.35 11.00
CA LYS A 338 18.64 1.01 10.22
C LYS A 338 18.39 1.92 9.02
N TRP A 339 18.04 1.32 7.90
CA TRP A 339 17.50 2.01 6.73
C TRP A 339 16.10 2.60 7.01
N PRO A 340 15.74 3.77 6.44
CA PRO A 340 14.34 4.17 6.29
C PRO A 340 13.65 3.27 5.25
N PRO A 341 12.29 3.20 5.24
CA PRO A 341 11.56 2.53 4.17
C PRO A 341 11.84 3.17 2.81
N GLY A 342 12.00 2.34 1.79
CA GLY A 342 12.08 2.75 0.39
C GLY A 342 13.50 2.96 -0.15
N GLY A 343 13.54 3.44 -1.39
CA GLY A 343 14.75 3.77 -2.15
C GLY A 343 14.42 3.85 -3.64
N SER A 344 15.38 3.51 -4.50
CA SER A 344 15.14 3.37 -5.94
C SER A 344 14.18 2.22 -6.24
N ILE A 345 13.27 2.41 -7.19
CA ILE A 345 12.40 1.34 -7.69
C ILE A 345 13.23 0.43 -8.60
N LYS A 346 13.22 -0.86 -8.28
CA LYS A 346 14.00 -1.92 -8.93
C LYS A 346 13.10 -2.90 -9.65
N MET A 347 13.66 -3.56 -10.66
CA MET A 347 13.04 -4.65 -11.40
C MET A 347 14.07 -5.75 -11.70
N ALA A 348 13.69 -7.00 -11.45
CA ALA A 348 14.42 -8.20 -11.87
C ALA A 348 13.45 -9.23 -12.46
N VAL A 349 13.89 -10.04 -13.41
CA VAL A 349 13.05 -11.06 -14.09
C VAL A 349 13.63 -12.44 -13.80
N CYS A 350 12.78 -13.39 -13.40
CA CYS A 350 13.20 -14.78 -13.24
C CYS A 350 13.34 -15.42 -14.63
N LEU A 351 14.47 -16.10 -14.87
CA LEU A 351 14.72 -16.80 -16.13
C LEU A 351 14.12 -18.21 -16.12
N ASP A 352 13.89 -18.78 -14.94
CA ASP A 352 13.18 -20.05 -14.76
C ASP A 352 11.65 -19.85 -14.90
N GLN A 353 11.00 -20.73 -15.66
CA GLN A 353 9.54 -20.80 -15.76
C GLN A 353 8.86 -21.26 -14.45
N GLU A 354 9.57 -21.93 -13.54
CA GLU A 354 9.10 -22.29 -12.20
C GLU A 354 10.17 -21.88 -11.16
N PRO A 355 10.05 -20.67 -10.57
CA PRO A 355 11.00 -20.16 -9.60
C PRO A 355 11.22 -21.09 -8.40
N ASN A 356 12.46 -21.23 -7.99
CA ASN A 356 12.95 -22.16 -6.97
C ASN A 356 14.15 -21.55 -6.22
N PRO A 357 14.68 -22.20 -5.16
CA PRO A 357 15.79 -21.65 -4.36
C PRO A 357 17.08 -21.33 -5.13
N ASN A 358 17.31 -21.96 -6.28
CA ASN A 358 18.50 -21.82 -7.10
C ASN A 358 18.25 -21.01 -8.38
N SER A 359 17.07 -20.43 -8.56
CA SER A 359 16.69 -19.80 -9.82
C SER A 359 17.57 -18.62 -10.21
N VAL A 360 17.91 -18.57 -11.49
CA VAL A 360 18.60 -17.44 -12.09
C VAL A 360 17.62 -16.29 -12.30
N TRP A 361 18.05 -15.08 -11.94
CA TRP A 361 17.35 -13.83 -12.21
C TRP A 361 18.23 -12.97 -13.11
N THR A 362 17.64 -12.06 -13.88
CA THR A 362 18.40 -10.96 -14.50
C THR A 362 19.06 -10.12 -13.41
N GLU A 363 20.19 -9.49 -13.74
CA GLU A 363 20.75 -8.43 -12.89
C GLU A 363 19.68 -7.37 -12.56
N PRO A 364 19.54 -6.96 -11.29
CA PRO A 364 18.64 -5.89 -10.88
C PRO A 364 18.92 -4.58 -11.63
N ARG A 365 17.87 -4.02 -12.26
CA ARG A 365 17.92 -2.67 -12.82
C ARG A 365 17.09 -1.69 -12.01
N THR A 366 17.58 -0.45 -11.88
CA THR A 366 16.74 0.69 -11.55
C THR A 366 15.72 0.91 -12.68
N ILE A 367 14.46 1.14 -12.33
CA ILE A 367 13.43 1.64 -13.25
C ILE A 367 12.87 3.01 -12.84
N TYR A 368 13.14 3.46 -11.60
CA TYR A 368 12.99 4.85 -11.18
C TYR A 368 13.91 5.15 -9.98
N GLY A 369 14.99 5.87 -10.22
CA GLY A 369 16.05 6.18 -9.25
C GLY A 369 15.64 7.25 -8.23
N ILE A 370 16.24 7.28 -7.03
CA ILE A 370 15.95 8.34 -6.05
C ILE A 370 16.39 9.73 -6.53
N GLU A 371 17.50 9.77 -7.29
CA GLU A 371 18.16 10.94 -7.84
C GLU A 371 17.30 11.70 -8.85
N GLU A 372 16.47 10.97 -9.63
CA GLU A 372 15.54 11.53 -10.64
C GLU A 372 14.48 12.47 -10.05
N ASP A 373 14.30 12.45 -8.72
CA ASP A 373 13.22 13.18 -8.06
C ASP A 373 13.66 13.67 -6.67
N GLY A 374 14.78 14.39 -6.62
CA GLY A 374 15.20 15.16 -5.45
C GLY A 374 15.94 14.37 -4.36
N TRP A 375 16.42 13.15 -4.66
CA TRP A 375 17.06 12.21 -3.73
C TRP A 375 16.10 11.65 -2.67
N ILE A 376 14.87 11.35 -3.09
CA ILE A 376 13.77 10.99 -2.20
C ILE A 376 13.38 9.53 -2.43
N PRO A 377 13.38 8.68 -1.38
CA PRO A 377 12.95 7.29 -1.45
C PRO A 377 11.56 7.13 -2.07
N LYS A 378 11.41 6.17 -2.99
CA LYS A 378 10.11 5.69 -3.44
C LYS A 378 9.76 4.39 -2.71
N MET A 379 8.47 4.08 -2.67
CA MET A 379 7.93 2.84 -2.12
C MET A 379 6.82 2.28 -3.02
N LEU A 380 6.74 0.96 -3.08
CA LEU A 380 5.65 0.21 -3.70
C LEU A 380 4.70 -0.34 -2.61
N SER A 381 3.49 -0.75 -3.00
CA SER A 381 2.58 -1.46 -2.07
C SER A 381 1.57 -2.38 -2.74
N ASN A 382 1.07 -2.03 -3.93
CA ASN A 382 -0.04 -2.70 -4.60
C ASN A 382 0.37 -3.28 -5.96
N LYS A 383 -0.55 -4.05 -6.55
CA LYS A 383 -0.30 -4.80 -7.77
C LYS A 383 -0.04 -3.87 -8.95
N LEU A 384 0.90 -4.25 -9.81
CA LEU A 384 0.98 -3.75 -11.18
C LEU A 384 -0.33 -4.11 -11.91
N VAL A 385 -0.92 -3.15 -12.61
CA VAL A 385 -2.10 -3.35 -13.46
C VAL A 385 -1.66 -3.32 -14.91
N VAL A 386 -2.16 -4.25 -15.73
CA VAL A 386 -2.11 -4.12 -17.19
C VAL A 386 -3.47 -3.61 -17.65
N LEU A 387 -3.47 -2.49 -18.36
CA LEU A 387 -4.64 -1.83 -18.92
C LEU A 387 -5.16 -2.60 -20.15
N SER A 388 -6.38 -2.27 -20.59
CA SER A 388 -6.96 -2.78 -21.84
C SER A 388 -6.14 -2.39 -23.07
N SER A 389 -5.31 -1.35 -22.98
CA SER A 389 -4.34 -0.93 -23.99
C SER A 389 -3.06 -1.79 -24.04
N GLY A 390 -2.89 -2.74 -23.10
CA GLY A 390 -1.64 -3.47 -22.89
C GLY A 390 -0.56 -2.71 -22.10
N GLU A 391 -0.77 -1.42 -21.82
CA GLU A 391 0.15 -0.60 -21.03
C GLU A 391 0.18 -1.04 -19.55
N TRP A 392 1.38 -1.11 -18.96
CA TRP A 392 1.60 -1.51 -17.57
C TRP A 392 1.60 -0.27 -16.66
N VAL A 393 0.95 -0.37 -15.51
CA VAL A 393 0.90 0.69 -14.48
C VAL A 393 1.33 0.13 -13.13
N LEU A 394 2.43 0.64 -12.59
CA LEU A 394 2.97 0.28 -11.28
C LEU A 394 2.75 1.44 -10.29
N PRO A 395 1.82 1.33 -9.31
CA PRO A 395 1.53 2.40 -8.36
C PRO A 395 2.64 2.56 -7.31
N PHE A 396 3.08 3.81 -7.09
CA PHE A 396 4.10 4.16 -6.10
C PHE A 396 3.80 5.49 -5.39
N TRP A 397 4.49 5.75 -4.27
CA TRP A 397 4.57 7.08 -3.64
C TRP A 397 6.01 7.42 -3.26
N ARG A 398 6.28 8.71 -3.06
CA ARG A 398 7.49 9.18 -2.35
C ARG A 398 7.31 8.97 -0.87
N GLU A 399 8.15 8.14 -0.28
CA GLU A 399 8.16 8.00 1.17
C GLU A 399 8.85 9.21 1.79
N ASN A 400 8.21 9.79 2.81
CA ASN A 400 8.90 10.74 3.66
C ASN A 400 9.82 9.93 4.58
N ALA A 401 11.13 10.19 4.53
CA ALA A 401 12.08 9.58 5.46
C ALA A 401 11.83 10.11 6.89
N MET A 402 10.81 9.54 7.57
CA MET A 402 10.18 9.96 8.83
C MET A 402 11.09 9.95 10.08
N LEU A 403 12.39 9.87 9.85
CA LEU A 403 13.49 9.99 10.80
C LEU A 403 13.78 11.46 11.19
N ALA A 404 13.10 12.43 10.56
CA ALA A 404 13.26 13.87 10.79
C ALA A 404 13.04 14.35 12.25
N LYS A 405 12.36 13.58 13.11
CA LYS A 405 12.18 13.91 14.55
C LYS A 405 13.42 13.63 15.42
N GLY A 406 14.62 13.50 14.85
CA GLY A 406 15.88 13.33 15.58
C GLY A 406 17.05 14.10 14.95
N THR A 407 17.95 14.61 15.78
CA THR A 407 19.21 15.21 15.34
C THR A 407 20.12 14.14 14.75
N TRP A 408 20.26 14.13 13.42
CA TRP A 408 21.23 13.30 12.72
C TRP A 408 22.66 13.71 13.12
N PRO A 409 23.54 12.78 13.55
CA PRO A 409 24.84 13.16 14.11
C PRO A 409 25.82 13.80 13.11
N ASP A 410 25.65 13.58 11.81
CA ASP A 410 26.64 13.94 10.79
C ASP A 410 26.03 14.52 9.51
N LYS A 411 26.87 15.17 8.70
CA LYS A 411 26.54 15.84 7.43
C LYS A 411 26.25 14.87 6.26
N GLN A 412 25.66 13.70 6.53
CA GLN A 412 25.37 12.69 5.51
C GLN A 412 24.44 13.26 4.43
N ALA A 413 24.88 13.21 3.17
CA ALA A 413 24.39 14.12 2.13
C ALA A 413 23.18 13.58 1.33
N HIS A 414 23.05 12.27 1.21
CA HIS A 414 22.07 11.59 0.36
C HIS A 414 20.67 11.47 1.00
N CYS A 415 20.53 11.49 2.34
CA CYS A 415 19.20 11.52 3.00
C CYS A 415 18.55 12.93 2.93
N ARG A 416 19.21 13.92 2.32
CA ARG A 416 18.75 15.31 2.29
C ARG A 416 17.84 15.53 1.08
N VAL A 417 16.57 15.79 1.38
CA VAL A 417 15.55 16.22 0.43
C VAL A 417 16.01 17.52 -0.25
N LYS A 418 16.19 17.48 -1.58
CA LYS A 418 16.61 18.66 -2.36
C LYS A 418 15.45 19.51 -2.91
N ASP A 419 14.19 19.09 -2.71
CA ASP A 419 12.95 19.75 -3.18
C ASP A 419 12.93 21.29 -3.04
N VAL A 420 13.53 21.84 -1.98
CA VAL A 420 13.42 23.26 -1.59
C VAL A 420 14.79 23.91 -1.36
N VAL A 421 15.75 23.66 -2.25
CA VAL A 421 16.96 24.50 -2.34
C VAL A 421 16.76 25.55 -3.44
N LYS A 422 16.06 26.64 -3.11
CA LYS A 422 16.43 27.92 -3.73
C LYS A 422 17.84 28.26 -3.30
N GLU A 423 18.58 28.97 -4.15
CA GLU A 423 19.95 29.39 -3.85
C GLU A 423 19.99 30.14 -2.49
N GLY A 424 20.85 29.68 -1.58
CA GLY A 424 20.94 30.17 -0.20
C GLY A 424 19.99 29.54 0.84
N GLN A 425 19.01 28.71 0.48
CA GLN A 425 18.15 28.03 1.46
C GLN A 425 18.78 26.74 2.05
N LYS A 426 18.58 26.52 3.35
CA LYS A 426 19.05 25.31 4.04
C LYS A 426 18.18 24.11 3.64
N ALA A 427 18.81 23.04 3.15
CA ALA A 427 18.13 21.77 2.86
C ALA A 427 17.33 21.25 4.06
N THR A 428 16.17 20.65 3.80
CA THR A 428 15.23 20.21 4.85
C THR A 428 15.15 18.69 4.94
N ASN A 429 14.51 18.18 6.00
CA ASN A 429 14.25 16.75 6.21
C ASN A 429 12.81 16.36 5.81
N HIS A 430 12.08 17.21 5.08
CA HIS A 430 10.69 17.00 4.69
C HIS A 430 10.56 17.03 3.17
N ALA A 431 10.23 15.87 2.59
CA ALA A 431 9.86 15.78 1.19
C ALA A 431 8.43 16.27 1.00
N VAL A 432 8.18 16.96 -0.10
CA VAL A 432 6.80 17.17 -0.57
C VAL A 432 6.24 15.78 -0.93
N PRO A 433 5.20 15.27 -0.25
CA PRO A 433 4.64 13.97 -0.60
C PRO A 433 3.91 14.07 -1.95
N TYR A 434 4.02 13.00 -2.74
CA TYR A 434 3.06 12.69 -3.79
C TYR A 434 2.97 11.18 -4.00
N ALA A 435 1.83 10.74 -4.51
CA ALA A 435 1.62 9.42 -5.09
C ALA A 435 1.46 9.52 -6.62
N SER A 436 1.81 8.46 -7.36
CA SER A 436 1.89 8.46 -8.82
C SER A 436 1.80 7.03 -9.37
N GLY A 437 1.72 6.89 -10.69
CA GLY A 437 1.97 5.63 -11.39
C GLY A 437 3.25 5.73 -12.23
N LEU A 438 4.05 4.65 -12.24
CA LEU A 438 4.99 4.40 -13.33
C LEU A 438 4.26 3.65 -14.45
N PHE A 439 4.38 4.14 -15.68
CA PHE A 439 3.73 3.60 -16.88
C PHE A 439 4.76 3.00 -17.83
N SER A 440 4.43 1.90 -18.51
CA SER A 440 5.29 1.27 -19.53
C SER A 440 4.50 0.67 -20.68
N GLN A 441 4.87 1.03 -21.91
CA GLN A 441 4.17 0.63 -23.14
C GLN A 441 4.80 -0.58 -23.84
N ASP A 442 5.96 -1.04 -23.36
CA ASP A 442 6.85 -1.97 -24.09
C ASP A 442 7.16 -3.26 -23.31
N GLY A 443 6.28 -3.63 -22.38
CA GLY A 443 6.44 -4.80 -21.51
C GLY A 443 7.46 -4.56 -20.37
N GLY A 444 7.54 -3.33 -19.88
CA GLY A 444 8.41 -2.96 -18.77
C GLY A 444 9.85 -2.68 -19.16
N ARG A 445 10.20 -2.46 -20.43
CA ARG A 445 11.57 -2.12 -20.84
C ARG A 445 11.87 -0.67 -20.49
N THR A 446 11.03 0.28 -20.90
CA THR A 446 11.07 1.70 -20.51
C THR A 446 9.94 2.05 -19.55
N TRP A 447 10.11 3.12 -18.76
CA TRP A 447 9.15 3.55 -17.73
C TRP A 447 9.04 5.08 -17.64
N GLU A 448 7.85 5.59 -17.33
CA GLU A 448 7.55 7.02 -17.18
C GLU A 448 6.68 7.29 -15.94
N SER A 449 7.00 8.30 -15.13
CA SER A 449 6.17 8.73 -13.99
C SER A 449 5.12 9.77 -14.42
N ARG A 450 3.83 9.44 -14.34
CA ARG A 450 2.73 10.31 -14.81
C ARG A 450 1.79 10.74 -13.69
N GLY A 451 1.34 11.99 -13.75
CA GLY A 451 0.25 12.50 -12.91
C GLY A 451 0.56 12.52 -11.41
N LYS A 452 1.62 13.24 -11.01
CA LYS A 452 2.04 13.40 -9.60
C LYS A 452 0.92 14.00 -8.75
N LEU A 453 0.28 13.20 -7.89
CA LEU A 453 -0.81 13.59 -7.00
C LEU A 453 -0.28 13.96 -5.61
N HIS A 454 -0.31 15.26 -5.31
CA HIS A 454 0.08 15.81 -4.00
C HIS A 454 -1.02 15.64 -2.94
N ASP A 455 -0.59 15.69 -1.67
CA ASP A 455 -1.47 15.75 -0.49
C ASP A 455 -2.55 16.83 -0.61
N ALA A 456 -3.81 16.44 -0.34
CA ALA A 456 -4.90 17.39 -0.17
C ALA A 456 -4.89 17.95 1.27
N ALA A 457 -5.51 19.13 1.45
CA ALA A 457 -5.73 19.69 2.78
C ALA A 457 -6.86 18.94 3.50
N TYR A 458 -6.65 18.60 4.78
CA TYR A 458 -7.67 17.98 5.62
C TYR A 458 -7.90 18.83 6.88
N PRO A 459 -9.03 19.53 7.00
CA PRO A 459 -9.36 20.26 8.22
C PRO A 459 -9.65 19.26 9.33
N ASP A 460 -8.78 19.20 10.34
CA ASP A 460 -8.90 18.24 11.43
C ASP A 460 -9.97 18.64 12.46
N ALA A 461 -11.21 18.77 12.00
CA ALA A 461 -12.36 19.20 12.80
C ALA A 461 -12.72 18.22 13.92
N ASP A 462 -12.44 16.93 13.72
CA ASP A 462 -12.76 15.86 14.66
C ASP A 462 -11.54 15.46 15.55
N GLY A 463 -10.33 15.97 15.32
CA GLY A 463 -9.12 15.70 16.13
C GLY A 463 -8.39 14.36 15.88
N TRP A 464 -8.24 13.92 14.63
CA TRP A 464 -7.66 12.62 14.23
C TRP A 464 -6.32 12.72 13.49
N ALA A 465 -6.10 13.83 12.78
CA ALA A 465 -4.95 13.99 11.91
C ALA A 465 -3.65 14.12 12.71
N LEU A 466 -2.52 13.86 12.05
CA LEU A 466 -1.23 14.30 12.57
C LEU A 466 -1.05 15.81 12.34
N ASP A 467 -0.05 16.38 13.03
CA ASP A 467 0.32 17.80 13.10
C ASP A 467 0.29 18.58 11.75
N THR A 468 0.35 17.89 10.60
CA THR A 468 0.43 18.46 9.25
C THR A 468 -0.89 18.99 8.67
N LYS A 469 -2.05 18.50 9.13
CA LYS A 469 -3.39 18.81 8.55
C LYS A 469 -3.51 18.56 7.03
N THR A 470 -2.74 17.61 6.52
CA THR A 470 -2.85 17.07 5.15
C THR A 470 -3.53 15.71 5.15
N THR A 471 -3.78 15.11 3.99
CA THR A 471 -4.29 13.72 3.89
C THR A 471 -3.23 12.64 4.09
N TRP A 472 -1.97 12.88 3.70
CA TRP A 472 -0.90 11.89 3.56
C TRP A 472 -1.28 10.75 2.60
N LEU A 473 -1.30 11.05 1.30
CA LEU A 473 -1.71 10.12 0.22
C LEU A 473 -0.59 9.12 -0.09
N ILE A 474 -0.71 7.91 0.45
CA ILE A 474 0.30 6.85 0.31
C ILE A 474 -0.35 5.48 0.02
N GLU A 475 0.49 4.48 -0.25
CA GLU A 475 0.10 3.07 -0.42
C GLU A 475 -1.04 2.87 -1.45
N ASN A 476 -0.91 3.59 -2.55
CA ASN A 476 -1.92 3.72 -3.59
C ASN A 476 -2.22 2.38 -4.32
N SER A 477 -3.47 2.17 -4.69
CA SER A 477 -3.91 1.20 -5.71
C SER A 477 -4.40 1.95 -6.94
N VAL A 478 -4.15 1.42 -8.14
CA VAL A 478 -4.79 1.88 -9.39
C VAL A 478 -5.72 0.79 -9.89
N VAL A 479 -6.84 1.16 -10.51
CA VAL A 479 -7.67 0.28 -11.33
C VAL A 479 -8.13 1.01 -12.59
N GLU A 480 -8.39 0.24 -13.63
CA GLU A 480 -9.05 0.68 -14.86
C GLU A 480 -10.58 0.61 -14.69
N LEU A 481 -11.28 1.65 -15.12
CA LEU A 481 -12.73 1.76 -15.13
C LEU A 481 -13.33 1.13 -16.40
N SER A 482 -14.62 0.82 -16.38
CA SER A 482 -15.34 0.20 -17.51
C SER A 482 -15.41 1.10 -18.75
N ASN A 483 -15.21 2.42 -18.59
CA ASN A 483 -15.06 3.40 -19.66
C ASN A 483 -13.60 3.62 -20.12
N GLY A 484 -12.61 2.94 -19.51
CA GLY A 484 -11.19 3.13 -19.81
C GLY A 484 -10.48 4.23 -19.02
N ASP A 485 -11.19 4.98 -18.16
CA ASP A 485 -10.55 5.90 -17.21
C ASP A 485 -9.72 5.12 -16.17
N LEU A 486 -8.79 5.79 -15.51
CA LEU A 486 -8.07 5.24 -14.37
C LEU A 486 -8.61 5.84 -13.06
N LYS A 487 -8.77 5.02 -12.02
CA LYS A 487 -9.11 5.47 -10.66
C LYS A 487 -8.05 4.98 -9.67
N MET A 488 -7.50 5.90 -8.91
CA MET A 488 -6.47 5.66 -7.90
C MET A 488 -7.07 5.81 -6.50
N TYR A 489 -6.76 4.88 -5.59
CA TYR A 489 -7.24 4.85 -4.19
C TYR A 489 -6.07 4.89 -3.21
N PHE A 490 -6.22 5.62 -2.10
CA PHE A 490 -5.12 5.92 -1.16
C PHE A 490 -5.46 5.52 0.27
N ARG A 491 -4.44 5.03 0.99
CA ARG A 491 -4.39 5.15 2.46
C ARG A 491 -4.26 6.63 2.81
N THR A 492 -4.89 7.04 3.91
CA THR A 492 -4.73 8.38 4.50
C THR A 492 -4.72 8.29 6.02
N HIS A 493 -4.23 9.33 6.70
CA HIS A 493 -4.52 9.52 8.14
C HIS A 493 -5.79 10.33 8.40
N ALA A 494 -6.51 10.75 7.35
CA ALA A 494 -7.75 11.53 7.39
C ALA A 494 -9.01 10.70 7.74
N GLY A 495 -8.85 9.42 8.12
CA GLY A 495 -9.93 8.57 8.61
C GLY A 495 -10.75 7.85 7.52
N PHE A 496 -10.43 8.07 6.24
CA PHE A 496 -11.13 7.50 5.08
C PHE A 496 -10.14 7.05 3.99
N ILE A 497 -10.53 6.10 3.15
CA ILE A 497 -9.86 5.88 1.86
C ILE A 497 -10.17 7.08 0.97
N TYR A 498 -9.16 7.68 0.37
CA TYR A 498 -9.32 8.74 -0.62
C TYR A 498 -9.25 8.15 -2.03
N GLN A 499 -9.79 8.86 -3.02
CA GLN A 499 -9.73 8.51 -4.43
C GLN A 499 -9.45 9.72 -5.33
N ALA A 500 -8.88 9.47 -6.50
CA ALA A 500 -8.77 10.41 -7.61
C ALA A 500 -8.98 9.67 -8.95
N GLN A 501 -9.46 10.36 -9.98
CA GLN A 501 -9.73 9.79 -11.30
C GLN A 501 -8.92 10.51 -12.38
N SER A 502 -8.56 9.81 -13.45
CA SER A 502 -7.89 10.31 -14.64
C SER A 502 -8.63 9.81 -15.88
N SER A 503 -8.99 10.74 -16.77
CA SER A 503 -9.59 10.44 -18.08
C SER A 503 -8.57 10.57 -19.24
N ASP A 504 -7.28 10.57 -18.92
CA ASP A 504 -6.17 10.83 -19.85
C ASP A 504 -5.00 9.85 -19.65
N LYS A 505 -5.30 8.61 -19.24
CA LYS A 505 -4.34 7.51 -19.02
C LYS A 505 -3.24 7.85 -17.98
N GLY A 506 -3.63 8.60 -16.95
CA GLY A 506 -2.79 8.94 -15.80
C GLY A 506 -1.92 10.19 -15.99
N MET A 507 -2.06 10.92 -17.10
CA MET A 507 -1.29 12.16 -17.35
C MET A 507 -1.67 13.26 -16.35
N THR A 508 -2.98 13.43 -16.08
CA THR A 508 -3.52 14.29 -15.04
C THR A 508 -4.57 13.56 -14.21
N TRP A 509 -4.87 14.07 -13.02
CA TRP A 509 -5.83 13.48 -12.08
C TRP A 509 -6.70 14.56 -11.44
N THR A 510 -7.92 14.21 -11.04
CA THR A 510 -8.80 15.06 -10.24
C THR A 510 -8.20 15.38 -8.87
N GLU A 511 -8.70 16.44 -8.22
CA GLU A 511 -8.41 16.69 -6.79
C GLU A 511 -8.81 15.45 -5.94
N PRO A 512 -7.95 14.97 -5.02
CA PRO A 512 -8.24 13.78 -4.21
C PRO A 512 -9.39 14.01 -3.22
N VAL A 513 -10.42 13.16 -3.29
CA VAL A 513 -11.64 13.24 -2.47
C VAL A 513 -11.84 11.99 -1.59
N PRO A 514 -12.48 12.09 -0.41
CA PRO A 514 -12.78 10.93 0.41
C PRO A 514 -13.85 10.02 -0.22
N THR A 515 -13.75 8.73 0.05
CA THR A 515 -14.79 7.72 -0.24
C THR A 515 -15.68 7.47 0.99
N SER A 516 -16.74 6.67 0.84
CA SER A 516 -17.56 6.16 1.93
C SER A 516 -16.91 5.03 2.76
N ILE A 517 -15.65 4.68 2.46
CA ILE A 517 -14.87 3.66 3.14
C ILE A 517 -13.95 4.30 4.19
N GLN A 518 -14.02 3.81 5.43
CA GLN A 518 -13.17 4.27 6.53
C GLN A 518 -11.73 3.76 6.38
N ASN A 519 -10.77 4.48 6.95
CA ASN A 519 -9.38 4.05 7.02
C ASN A 519 -8.71 4.41 8.36
N PRO A 520 -8.02 3.47 9.03
CA PRO A 520 -7.39 3.72 10.32
C PRO A 520 -5.90 4.09 10.22
N ASP A 521 -5.47 4.74 9.13
CA ASP A 521 -4.05 4.87 8.73
C ASP A 521 -3.43 3.48 8.46
N SER A 522 -3.96 2.79 7.44
CA SER A 522 -3.52 1.43 7.05
C SER A 522 -3.79 1.12 5.57
N LYS A 523 -2.93 0.31 4.95
CA LYS A 523 -3.03 -0.09 3.54
C LYS A 523 -4.37 -0.76 3.20
N SER A 524 -5.01 -0.31 2.11
CA SER A 524 -5.99 -1.09 1.35
C SER A 524 -5.39 -1.67 0.06
N GLN A 525 -6.08 -2.62 -0.56
CA GLN A 525 -5.89 -2.96 -1.97
C GLN A 525 -7.25 -2.96 -2.69
N VAL A 526 -7.30 -2.36 -3.88
CA VAL A 526 -8.44 -2.45 -4.80
C VAL A 526 -8.00 -3.18 -6.07
N VAL A 527 -8.86 -4.04 -6.62
CA VAL A 527 -8.71 -4.64 -7.95
C VAL A 527 -10.05 -4.65 -8.68
N ARG A 528 -10.05 -4.60 -10.02
CA ARG A 528 -11.20 -5.08 -10.80
C ARG A 528 -11.15 -6.60 -10.86
N LEU A 529 -12.27 -7.26 -10.60
CA LEU A 529 -12.38 -8.71 -10.81
C LEU A 529 -12.49 -8.99 -12.31
N LYS A 530 -11.60 -9.84 -12.84
CA LYS A 530 -11.56 -10.18 -14.27
C LYS A 530 -12.68 -11.17 -14.63
N PRO A 531 -13.21 -11.16 -15.88
CA PRO A 531 -12.79 -10.32 -17.01
C PRO A 531 -13.20 -8.84 -16.88
N SER A 532 -14.49 -8.57 -16.71
CA SER A 532 -15.06 -7.21 -16.62
C SER A 532 -16.06 -7.10 -15.46
N GLY A 533 -15.68 -7.64 -14.29
CA GLY A 533 -16.50 -7.64 -13.09
C GLY A 533 -16.42 -6.34 -12.27
N PRO A 534 -17.06 -6.34 -11.08
CA PRO A 534 -17.02 -5.22 -10.15
C PRO A 534 -15.63 -4.98 -9.54
N LEU A 535 -15.47 -3.84 -8.88
CA LEU A 535 -14.28 -3.55 -8.06
C LEU A 535 -14.41 -4.26 -6.71
N LEU A 536 -13.33 -4.91 -6.27
CA LEU A 536 -13.19 -5.50 -4.94
C LEU A 536 -12.11 -4.77 -4.15
N MET A 537 -12.44 -4.34 -2.93
CA MET A 537 -11.52 -3.73 -1.97
C MET A 537 -11.32 -4.63 -0.75
N VAL A 538 -10.07 -4.84 -0.34
CA VAL A 538 -9.72 -5.28 1.03
C VAL A 538 -9.16 -4.09 1.80
N PHE A 539 -9.68 -3.86 3.00
CA PHE A 539 -9.34 -2.71 3.84
C PHE A 539 -9.63 -3.01 5.32
N ASN A 540 -9.32 -2.07 6.22
CA ASN A 540 -9.65 -2.16 7.64
C ASN A 540 -10.88 -1.25 7.92
N ASP A 541 -12.06 -1.81 8.20
CA ASP A 541 -13.32 -1.05 8.28
C ASP A 541 -13.52 -0.40 9.66
N HIS A 542 -12.64 0.55 10.00
CA HIS A 542 -12.78 1.41 11.18
C HIS A 542 -11.97 2.70 11.03
N LYS A 543 -12.37 3.79 11.69
CA LYS A 543 -11.50 4.95 11.88
C LYS A 543 -10.39 4.64 12.91
N ARG A 544 -9.29 5.37 12.87
CA ARG A 544 -8.07 5.15 13.70
C ARG A 544 -8.34 5.20 15.21
N GLY A 545 -8.61 4.04 15.81
CA GLY A 545 -8.87 3.91 17.25
C GLY A 545 -10.35 3.89 17.66
N ILE A 546 -11.32 3.82 16.73
CA ILE A 546 -12.75 3.65 17.05
C ILE A 546 -13.43 2.72 16.04
N ILE A 547 -14.20 1.75 16.54
CA ILE A 547 -15.18 0.95 15.76
C ILE A 547 -16.58 1.42 16.14
N ARG A 548 -17.48 1.58 15.15
CA ARG A 548 -18.90 1.85 15.43
C ARG A 548 -19.68 0.54 15.55
N SER A 549 -20.39 0.33 16.66
CA SER A 549 -21.19 -0.86 16.94
C SER A 549 -22.54 -0.46 17.53
N ASN A 550 -23.65 -0.91 16.95
CA ASN A 550 -25.02 -0.62 17.39
C ASN A 550 -25.24 0.87 17.72
N HIS A 551 -24.85 1.74 16.78
CA HIS A 551 -24.84 3.22 16.89
C HIS A 551 -23.91 3.84 17.95
N THR A 552 -23.26 3.05 18.80
CA THR A 552 -22.25 3.50 19.76
C THR A 552 -20.83 3.46 19.17
N ASP A 553 -19.94 4.32 19.66
CA ASP A 553 -18.54 4.39 19.21
C ASP A 553 -17.61 3.72 20.24
N VAL A 554 -17.14 2.52 19.91
CA VAL A 554 -16.28 1.67 20.74
C VAL A 554 -14.82 2.02 20.51
N LYS A 555 -14.16 2.59 21.53
CA LYS A 555 -12.75 3.01 21.46
C LYS A 555 -11.82 1.78 21.47
N LEU A 556 -11.06 1.61 20.39
CA LEU A 556 -10.07 0.54 20.26
C LEU A 556 -8.83 0.80 21.12
N PRO A 557 -8.12 -0.26 21.55
CA PRO A 557 -6.81 -0.15 22.17
C PRO A 557 -5.77 0.58 21.30
N ASN A 558 -4.83 1.26 21.95
CA ASN A 558 -3.79 2.05 21.29
C ASN A 558 -3.05 1.27 20.17
N LYS A 559 -2.84 1.92 19.03
CA LYS A 559 -2.20 1.40 17.80
C LYS A 559 -2.83 0.16 17.14
N CYS A 560 -3.95 -0.36 17.63
CA CYS A 560 -4.66 -1.50 17.04
C CYS A 560 -5.20 -1.16 15.63
N VAL A 561 -5.06 -2.12 14.70
CA VAL A 561 -5.60 -2.07 13.33
C VAL A 561 -6.22 -3.42 13.02
N THR A 562 -7.54 -3.46 12.84
CA THR A 562 -8.33 -4.70 12.84
C THR A 562 -9.53 -4.58 11.90
N LEU A 563 -10.53 -5.45 12.01
CA LEU A 563 -11.66 -5.56 11.08
C LEU A 563 -11.20 -5.53 9.61
N LEU A 564 -10.24 -6.39 9.27
CA LEU A 564 -9.82 -6.60 7.88
C LEU A 564 -11.02 -7.19 7.13
N SER A 565 -11.57 -6.43 6.19
CA SER A 565 -12.91 -6.61 5.62
C SER A 565 -12.89 -6.44 4.10
N LEU A 566 -13.99 -6.88 3.47
CA LEU A 566 -14.23 -6.79 2.04
C LEU A 566 -15.40 -5.88 1.73
N ALA A 567 -15.22 -5.03 0.71
CA ALA A 567 -16.29 -4.28 0.08
C ALA A 567 -16.23 -4.45 -1.45
N ILE A 568 -17.40 -4.41 -2.07
CA ILE A 568 -17.60 -4.50 -3.51
C ILE A 568 -18.21 -3.18 -4.01
N SER A 569 -17.88 -2.81 -5.25
CA SER A 569 -18.50 -1.71 -5.97
C SER A 569 -18.85 -2.17 -7.38
N GLU A 570 -20.14 -2.11 -7.68
CA GLU A 570 -20.74 -2.52 -8.96
C GLU A 570 -20.90 -1.33 -9.92
N ASP A 571 -20.50 -0.12 -9.48
CA ASP A 571 -20.65 1.18 -10.14
C ASP A 571 -19.31 1.94 -10.24
N ASP A 572 -18.21 1.20 -10.47
CA ASP A 572 -16.86 1.74 -10.72
C ASP A 572 -16.29 2.66 -9.62
N GLY A 573 -16.67 2.39 -8.38
CA GLY A 573 -16.16 3.01 -7.16
C GLY A 573 -17.02 4.13 -6.61
N ASN A 574 -18.19 4.39 -7.19
CA ASN A 574 -19.07 5.49 -6.80
C ASN A 574 -19.84 5.18 -5.50
N SER A 575 -20.25 3.92 -5.31
CA SER A 575 -20.77 3.39 -4.05
C SER A 575 -20.05 2.10 -3.65
N TRP A 576 -20.08 1.77 -2.35
CA TRP A 576 -19.35 0.64 -1.79
C TRP A 576 -20.18 -0.12 -0.77
N ARG A 577 -20.41 -1.40 -1.05
CA ARG A 577 -21.20 -2.32 -0.21
C ARG A 577 -20.26 -3.29 0.50
N ARG A 578 -20.30 -3.35 1.83
CA ARG A 578 -19.55 -4.36 2.61
C ARG A 578 -20.13 -5.74 2.31
N ILE A 579 -19.27 -6.73 2.08
CA ILE A 579 -19.68 -8.12 1.77
C ILE A 579 -19.16 -9.16 2.78
N GLY A 580 -18.22 -8.82 3.66
CA GLY A 580 -17.79 -9.70 4.74
C GLY A 580 -16.55 -9.22 5.52
N VAL A 581 -16.30 -9.82 6.68
CA VAL A 581 -15.13 -9.56 7.52
C VAL A 581 -14.19 -10.76 7.48
N LEU A 582 -12.95 -10.56 7.04
CA LEU A 582 -11.93 -11.61 6.94
C LEU A 582 -11.29 -11.92 8.30
N ARG A 583 -10.96 -10.89 9.08
CA ARG A 583 -10.45 -11.01 10.46
C ARG A 583 -10.80 -9.80 11.32
N GLY A 584 -11.35 -10.08 12.51
CA GLY A 584 -11.38 -9.18 13.65
C GLY A 584 -10.50 -9.69 14.80
N GLY A 585 -10.46 -8.91 15.88
CA GLY A 585 -9.67 -9.17 17.09
C GLY A 585 -9.20 -7.86 17.70
N VAL A 586 -9.24 -7.71 19.02
CA VAL A 586 -9.05 -6.43 19.71
C VAL A 586 -7.98 -6.58 20.80
N ALA A 587 -6.80 -6.02 20.57
CA ALA A 587 -5.72 -5.97 21.55
C ALA A 587 -4.78 -4.77 21.31
N PRO A 588 -4.13 -4.22 22.35
CA PRO A 588 -3.13 -3.15 22.20
C PRO A 588 -2.05 -3.50 21.17
N GLY A 589 -1.87 -2.65 20.16
CA GLY A 589 -0.87 -2.82 19.11
C GLY A 589 -1.09 -3.99 18.12
N LEU A 590 -2.14 -4.81 18.25
CA LEU A 590 -2.45 -5.90 17.31
C LEU A 590 -2.80 -5.34 15.92
N ARG A 591 -2.26 -5.95 14.87
CA ARG A 591 -2.54 -5.59 13.46
C ARG A 591 -2.92 -6.78 12.59
N PHE A 592 -4.00 -6.64 11.83
CA PHE A 592 -4.35 -7.43 10.64
C PHE A 592 -4.36 -6.46 9.44
N HIS A 593 -3.32 -6.46 8.62
CA HIS A 593 -3.07 -5.34 7.69
C HIS A 593 -2.13 -5.73 6.53
N TYR A 594 -1.94 -4.78 5.60
CA TYR A 594 -1.24 -4.97 4.32
C TYR A 594 -1.83 -6.13 3.51
N PRO A 595 -3.09 -6.01 3.06
CA PRO A 595 -3.72 -7.03 2.26
C PRO A 595 -3.14 -7.11 0.83
N TRP A 596 -3.30 -8.28 0.22
CA TRP A 596 -3.07 -8.52 -1.20
C TRP A 596 -4.11 -9.50 -1.74
N ILE A 597 -4.68 -9.19 -2.90
CA ILE A 597 -5.71 -9.97 -3.59
C ILE A 597 -5.06 -10.71 -4.77
N LEU A 598 -5.32 -12.01 -4.87
CA LEU A 598 -5.06 -12.80 -6.07
C LEU A 598 -6.35 -13.50 -6.48
N GLN A 599 -6.87 -13.19 -7.67
CA GLN A 599 -8.04 -13.90 -8.22
C GLN A 599 -7.61 -15.28 -8.72
N MET A 600 -8.47 -16.28 -8.49
CA MET A 600 -8.28 -17.68 -8.86
C MET A 600 -9.61 -18.21 -9.38
N GLY A 601 -9.96 -17.85 -10.62
CA GLY A 601 -11.30 -18.04 -11.18
C GLY A 601 -12.34 -17.20 -10.43
N CYS A 602 -13.44 -17.82 -9.98
CA CYS A 602 -14.52 -17.17 -9.21
C CYS A 602 -14.20 -17.04 -7.71
N LYS A 603 -12.97 -17.30 -7.28
CA LYS A 603 -12.52 -17.20 -5.88
C LYS A 603 -11.39 -16.18 -5.77
N VAL A 604 -11.23 -15.56 -4.61
CA VAL A 604 -10.08 -14.71 -4.34
C VAL A 604 -9.28 -15.21 -3.13
N LEU A 605 -7.97 -15.24 -3.30
CA LEU A 605 -7.02 -15.52 -2.26
C LEU A 605 -6.53 -14.19 -1.68
N VAL A 606 -6.90 -13.91 -0.44
CA VAL A 606 -6.46 -12.69 0.27
C VAL A 606 -5.33 -13.05 1.23
N ALA A 607 -4.12 -12.56 0.94
CA ALA A 607 -3.01 -12.59 1.88
C ALA A 607 -2.93 -11.32 2.72
N TYR A 608 -2.40 -11.42 3.94
CA TYR A 608 -2.16 -10.28 4.84
C TYR A 608 -1.10 -10.60 5.89
N SER A 609 -0.55 -9.55 6.50
CA SER A 609 0.33 -9.65 7.67
C SER A 609 -0.45 -9.58 8.98
N LYS A 610 -0.01 -10.37 9.96
CA LYS A 610 -0.48 -10.32 11.36
C LYS A 610 0.72 -10.16 12.30
N PHE A 611 0.81 -9.04 13.02
CA PHE A 611 1.78 -8.86 14.10
C PHE A 611 1.31 -7.88 15.18
N TYR A 612 2.12 -7.72 16.24
CA TYR A 612 1.98 -6.64 17.22
C TYR A 612 3.00 -5.54 16.93
N VAL A 613 2.59 -4.27 17.06
CA VAL A 613 3.47 -3.10 16.92
C VAL A 613 4.61 -3.19 17.95
N THR A 614 5.83 -2.82 17.54
CA THR A 614 7.02 -2.83 18.38
C THR A 614 6.77 -2.20 19.75
N GLY A 615 7.10 -2.93 20.82
CA GLY A 615 6.91 -2.50 22.21
C GLY A 615 5.58 -2.90 22.87
N PHE A 616 4.57 -3.34 22.11
CA PHE A 616 3.34 -3.90 22.68
C PHE A 616 3.51 -5.38 23.03
N LYS A 617 3.05 -5.77 24.24
CA LYS A 617 3.03 -7.17 24.67
C LYS A 617 1.93 -7.94 23.92
N TYR A 618 2.31 -9.14 23.47
CA TYR A 618 1.42 -10.16 22.91
C TYR A 618 0.54 -10.78 24.02
N GLN A 619 -0.65 -11.30 23.67
CA GLN A 619 -1.52 -12.05 24.59
C GLN A 619 -1.42 -13.57 24.37
N GLU A 620 -1.44 -14.35 25.45
CA GLU A 620 -1.05 -15.77 25.44
C GLU A 620 -1.89 -16.70 24.54
N ASN A 621 -3.11 -16.29 24.19
CA ASN A 621 -4.00 -17.04 23.31
C ASN A 621 -3.73 -16.81 21.81
N ASP A 622 -2.92 -15.80 21.46
CA ASP A 622 -2.80 -15.29 20.08
C ASP A 622 -1.59 -15.88 19.32
N ARG A 623 -1.17 -17.10 19.70
CA ARG A 623 0.14 -17.80 19.54
C ARG A 623 0.83 -17.80 18.17
N GLU A 624 0.16 -17.33 17.13
CA GLU A 624 0.65 -17.38 15.76
C GLU A 624 0.66 -15.98 15.11
N LEU A 625 1.84 -15.45 14.78
CA LEU A 625 2.03 -14.23 13.98
C LEU A 625 2.69 -14.56 12.63
N GLY A 626 2.77 -13.60 11.71
CA GLY A 626 3.43 -13.75 10.40
C GLY A 626 2.50 -13.42 9.24
N LEU A 627 2.49 -14.28 8.22
CA LEU A 627 1.79 -14.08 6.95
C LEU A 627 0.75 -15.19 6.71
N ARG A 628 -0.53 -14.80 6.62
CA ARG A 628 -1.64 -15.72 6.28
C ARG A 628 -2.13 -15.49 4.86
N ALA A 629 -2.71 -16.53 4.28
CA ALA A 629 -3.53 -16.50 3.08
C ALA A 629 -4.92 -17.08 3.40
N VAL A 630 -5.98 -16.45 2.86
CA VAL A 630 -7.38 -16.83 3.10
C VAL A 630 -8.10 -17.00 1.78
N HIS A 631 -8.68 -18.18 1.59
CA HIS A 631 -9.55 -18.51 0.45
C HIS A 631 -10.94 -17.98 0.71
N VAL A 632 -11.35 -17.02 -0.12
CA VAL A 632 -12.66 -16.37 -0.07
C VAL A 632 -13.46 -16.82 -1.29
N HIS A 633 -14.67 -17.31 -1.05
CA HIS A 633 -15.71 -17.31 -2.07
C HIS A 633 -16.39 -15.96 -2.07
N LEU A 634 -16.57 -15.39 -3.25
CA LEU A 634 -17.47 -14.27 -3.50
C LEU A 634 -18.84 -14.80 -3.96
#